data_AF-A0A7V4P1K8-F1
#
_entry.id   AF-A0A7V4P1K8-F1
#
_cell.length_a   1.000
_cell.length_b   1.000
_cell.length_c   1.000
_cell.angle_alpha   90.00
_cell.angle_beta   90.00
_cell.angle_gamma   90.00
#
_symmetry.space_group_name_H-M   'P 1'
#
loop_
_entity.id
_entity.type
_entity.pdbx_description
1 polymer ?
#
loop_
_entity_poly.entity_id
_entity_poly.type
_entity_poly.pdbx_seq_one_letter_code
_entity_poly.pdbx_strand_id
1 'polypeptide(L)'
;MADLEGLVTRRLAAWAVQRQAQRVTAADAIAQRIRSRVEALTQRIAREAQRLGLHRIAARLDQWLGDALAQIADELTRELEMLARREFDLVRQELSRQLPTGLILAAVWRRFRWRIREDEASSGQVEVNIPPQGLSEDELRRLVRDHVMPPPEPTRIRDWLTKAPPGALTWSQRLKAWNAAARKALLAQTVQGLVQGEDVAGIEKRLRPITGGLAYKSQRIARTEACRVAQRAADAAIEGLGDLVAARQIVAVMDEHTRPEHAARHGRLYLRGADGVYRDDTGAPLPDLPDAPNCRCLSVPVFKMPQELQAKPELVRTLRTEANKIIPDPAAYQDWWQRRATDKQRKHVVGVQRYDAVQRFLAHHMPHRQPDFADFLDANGQLLPLSQLQHQTLDQWRARRMEVDLLLAARRAAYQVAASQGIMPNPIGQRADIARALSPALARAWRDRVQKVAKSLTELPPAETARRQRFASQLRRGKEVSREIDRRRQWHEHRLAELADLRYEVTVSTLPAPDQEDLLAAIRTAQARQQAIRHQTIHDSIEVPQSQRGTLPAIQPTDAPADARQTIEAAINWMSRVITKHVFDQIAQPVPITYGGPQGRPYYRLDQPQVVLFGRYKLIQDTVHELTHHVEQFAKQLRAKMTAYYDQVTKGATPQHLGSGYGPQEMYLERTDGKPWPNPYQGFVGGREILTMAMEMLYDDPQGLLDYDRELFELLVDELHWEPKPHVGGRGNPGP
;
A
#
# COMPACT_ATOMS: atom_id res chain seq x y z
N MET A 1 -17.08 33.87 -14.76
CA MET A 1 -17.99 33.65 -13.61
C MET A 1 -18.44 32.19 -13.54
N ALA A 2 -18.82 31.58 -14.67
CA ALA A 2 -19.21 30.18 -14.78
C ALA A 2 -18.25 29.12 -14.16
N ASP A 3 -16.97 29.18 -14.52
CA ASP A 3 -15.97 28.17 -14.10
C ASP A 3 -15.54 28.31 -12.63
N LEU A 4 -15.74 29.50 -12.05
CA LEU A 4 -15.41 29.78 -10.65
C LEU A 4 -16.31 28.99 -9.68
N GLU A 5 -17.57 28.76 -10.01
CA GLU A 5 -18.51 28.11 -9.09
C GLU A 5 -18.32 26.60 -8.97
N GLY A 6 -18.02 25.92 -10.08
CA GLY A 6 -17.64 24.51 -10.08
C GLY A 6 -16.31 24.28 -9.36
N LEU A 7 -15.37 25.23 -9.49
CA LEU A 7 -14.12 25.22 -8.74
C LEU A 7 -14.36 25.43 -7.22
N VAL A 8 -15.18 26.42 -6.84
CA VAL A 8 -15.54 26.71 -5.46
C VAL A 8 -16.25 25.51 -4.82
N THR A 9 -17.21 24.90 -5.51
CA THR A 9 -17.93 23.71 -5.03
C THR A 9 -16.96 22.54 -4.82
N ARG A 10 -16.03 22.30 -5.74
CA ARG A 10 -15.02 21.23 -5.59
C ARG A 10 -14.03 21.50 -4.45
N ARG A 11 -13.57 22.75 -4.29
CA ARG A 11 -12.70 23.16 -3.18
C ARG A 11 -13.41 23.02 -1.83
N LEU A 12 -14.68 23.40 -1.75
CA LEU A 12 -15.50 23.23 -0.55
C LEU A 12 -15.79 21.76 -0.26
N ALA A 13 -15.98 20.91 -1.27
CA ALA A 13 -16.12 19.47 -1.07
C ALA A 13 -14.84 18.85 -0.50
N ALA A 14 -13.67 19.19 -1.07
CA ALA A 14 -12.39 18.72 -0.58
C ALA A 14 -12.10 19.21 0.85
N TRP A 15 -12.36 20.48 1.13
CA TRP A 15 -12.26 21.05 2.47
C TRP A 15 -13.26 20.38 3.44
N ALA A 16 -14.47 20.07 2.99
CA ALA A 16 -15.47 19.44 3.86
C ALA A 16 -15.01 18.07 4.36
N VAL A 17 -14.25 17.32 3.57
CA VAL A 17 -13.60 16.07 4.02
C VAL A 17 -12.56 16.34 5.11
N GLN A 18 -11.74 17.38 4.96
CA GLN A 18 -10.76 17.77 5.98
C GLN A 18 -11.45 18.24 7.28
N ARG A 19 -12.48 19.08 7.15
CA ARG A 19 -13.35 19.52 8.25
C ARG A 19 -13.98 18.33 8.96
N GLN A 20 -14.48 17.34 8.21
CA GLN A 20 -15.09 16.14 8.77
C GLN A 20 -14.14 15.39 9.70
N ALA A 21 -12.87 15.26 9.31
CA ALA A 21 -11.85 14.63 10.14
C ALA A 21 -11.60 15.43 11.43
N GLN A 22 -11.46 16.76 11.33
CA GLN A 22 -11.27 17.64 12.50
C GLN A 22 -12.46 17.55 13.46
N ARG A 23 -13.68 17.60 12.92
CA ARG A 23 -14.93 17.47 13.68
C ARG A 23 -15.03 16.14 14.40
N VAL A 24 -14.73 15.02 13.73
CA VAL A 24 -14.76 13.68 14.34
C VAL A 24 -13.74 13.59 15.48
N THR A 25 -12.53 14.12 15.30
CA THR A 25 -11.52 14.16 16.37
C THR A 25 -11.97 14.99 17.57
N ALA A 26 -12.60 16.15 17.35
CA ALA A 26 -13.14 16.98 18.43
C ALA A 26 -14.29 16.28 19.16
N ALA A 27 -15.22 15.67 18.41
CA ALA A 27 -16.32 14.87 18.96
C ALA A 27 -15.82 13.68 19.79
N ASP A 28 -14.75 13.03 19.34
CA ASP A 28 -14.10 11.93 20.04
C ASP A 28 -13.48 12.38 21.36
N ALA A 29 -12.79 13.53 21.38
CA ALA A 29 -12.20 14.09 22.58
C ALA A 29 -13.27 14.41 23.65
N ILE A 30 -14.37 15.07 23.24
CA ILE A 30 -15.51 15.34 24.13
C ILE A 30 -16.06 14.02 24.68
N ALA A 31 -16.28 13.04 23.80
CA ALA A 31 -16.87 11.78 24.19
C ALA A 31 -15.99 10.95 25.14
N GLN A 32 -14.67 11.01 25.00
CA GLN A 32 -13.74 10.39 25.96
C GLN A 32 -13.80 11.06 27.33
N ARG A 33 -13.90 12.39 27.40
CA ARG A 33 -14.10 13.09 28.69
C ARG A 33 -15.37 12.62 29.39
N ILE A 34 -16.48 12.53 28.65
CA ILE A 34 -17.76 12.04 29.17
C ILE A 34 -17.66 10.58 29.64
N ARG A 35 -16.95 9.73 28.88
CA ARG A 35 -16.69 8.34 29.25
C ARG A 35 -15.98 8.26 30.62
N SER A 36 -14.89 9.00 30.79
CA SER A 36 -14.12 9.02 32.04
C SER A 36 -14.96 9.47 33.24
N ARG A 37 -15.87 10.43 33.05
CA ARG A 37 -16.82 10.87 34.11
C ARG A 37 -17.78 9.76 34.53
N VAL A 38 -18.32 9.02 33.57
CA VAL A 38 -19.21 7.88 33.86
C VAL A 38 -18.45 6.76 34.55
N GLU A 39 -17.23 6.46 34.13
CA GLU A 39 -16.40 5.43 34.76
C GLU A 39 -16.06 5.80 36.22
N ALA A 40 -15.81 7.08 36.51
CA ALA A 40 -15.57 7.58 37.87
C ALA A 40 -16.77 7.39 38.83
N LEU A 41 -18.00 7.25 38.32
CA LEU A 41 -19.17 6.96 39.14
C LEU A 41 -19.08 5.59 39.82
N THR A 42 -18.44 4.61 39.17
CA THR A 42 -18.24 3.27 39.72
C THR A 42 -17.53 3.33 41.06
N GLN A 43 -16.41 4.07 41.11
CA GLN A 43 -15.58 4.21 42.31
C GLN A 43 -16.32 4.99 43.40
N ARG A 44 -17.07 6.04 43.02
CA ARG A 44 -17.88 6.81 43.98
C ARG A 44 -18.97 5.94 44.60
N ILE A 45 -19.71 5.17 43.80
CA ILE A 45 -20.79 4.29 44.28
C ILE A 45 -20.21 3.22 45.19
N ALA A 46 -19.12 2.55 44.81
CA ALA A 46 -18.52 1.49 45.63
C ALA A 46 -18.04 2.00 47.00
N ARG A 47 -17.35 3.15 47.04
CA ARG A 47 -16.87 3.77 48.30
C ARG A 47 -18.03 4.15 49.23
N GLU A 48 -19.05 4.80 48.69
CA GLU A 48 -20.17 5.25 49.51
C GLU A 48 -21.11 4.11 49.91
N ALA A 49 -21.21 3.05 49.10
CA ALA A 49 -21.96 1.85 49.42
C ALA A 49 -21.46 1.20 50.72
N GLN A 50 -20.14 1.04 50.82
CA GLN A 50 -19.49 0.48 52.00
C GLN A 50 -19.69 1.37 53.23
N ARG A 51 -19.64 2.70 53.06
CA ARG A 51 -19.78 3.67 54.16
C ARG A 51 -21.19 3.76 54.73
N LEU A 52 -22.22 3.68 53.87
CA LEU A 52 -23.61 3.98 54.25
C LEU A 52 -24.46 2.75 54.59
N GLY A 53 -24.04 1.55 54.15
CA GLY A 53 -24.80 0.31 54.33
C GLY A 53 -26.09 0.24 53.51
N LEU A 54 -26.81 -0.89 53.63
CA LEU A 54 -27.94 -1.26 52.76
C LEU A 54 -29.14 -0.30 52.84
N HIS A 55 -29.45 0.25 54.03
CA HIS A 55 -30.69 0.99 54.26
C HIS A 55 -30.72 2.39 53.62
N ARG A 56 -29.55 2.97 53.34
CA ARG A 56 -29.43 4.35 52.82
C ARG A 56 -28.96 4.41 51.38
N ILE A 57 -28.50 3.29 50.81
CA ILE A 57 -27.86 3.28 49.51
C ILE A 57 -28.81 3.56 48.35
N ALA A 58 -30.06 3.08 48.42
CA ALA A 58 -31.02 3.26 47.32
C ALA A 58 -31.35 4.74 47.06
N ALA A 59 -31.73 5.48 48.11
CA ALA A 59 -32.05 6.91 48.00
C ALA A 59 -30.84 7.78 47.62
N ARG A 60 -29.63 7.39 48.07
CA ARG A 60 -28.40 8.12 47.73
C ARG A 60 -27.86 7.80 46.34
N LEU A 61 -28.03 6.57 45.87
CA LEU A 61 -27.68 6.19 44.51
C LEU A 61 -28.48 7.00 43.48
N ASP A 62 -29.76 7.23 43.73
CA ASP A 62 -30.61 8.05 42.87
C ASP A 62 -30.12 9.49 42.76
N GLN A 63 -29.81 10.09 43.92
CA GLN A 63 -29.28 11.43 43.97
C GLN A 63 -27.92 11.51 43.27
N TRP A 64 -26.99 10.59 43.54
CA TRP A 64 -25.65 10.63 42.91
C TRP A 64 -25.71 10.43 41.40
N LEU A 65 -26.55 9.52 40.90
CA LEU A 65 -26.77 9.35 39.47
C LEU A 65 -27.42 10.59 38.86
N GLY A 66 -28.40 11.19 39.54
CA GLY A 66 -29.02 12.45 39.14
C GLY A 66 -28.02 13.60 39.03
N ASP A 67 -27.27 13.85 40.10
CA ASP A 67 -26.25 14.91 40.18
C ASP A 67 -25.16 14.71 39.13
N ALA A 68 -24.67 13.47 38.97
CA ALA A 68 -23.63 13.17 37.99
C ALA A 68 -24.11 13.36 36.55
N LEU A 69 -25.35 12.96 36.25
CA LEU A 69 -25.93 13.18 34.93
C LEU A 69 -26.20 14.66 34.66
N ALA A 70 -26.59 15.43 35.67
CA ALA A 70 -26.73 16.89 35.56
C ALA A 70 -25.36 17.53 35.27
N GLN A 71 -24.31 17.17 36.01
CA GLN A 71 -22.95 17.65 35.78
C GLN A 71 -22.42 17.28 34.38
N ILE A 72 -22.63 16.04 33.96
CA ILE A 72 -22.28 15.57 32.61
C ILE A 72 -23.04 16.35 31.54
N ALA A 73 -24.33 16.63 31.76
CA ALA A 73 -25.14 17.41 30.82
C ALA A 73 -24.65 18.87 30.72
N ASP A 74 -24.28 19.50 31.85
CA ASP A 74 -23.77 20.88 31.87
C ASP A 74 -22.38 20.99 31.24
N GLU A 75 -21.46 20.06 31.55
CA GLU A 75 -20.13 19.99 30.94
C GLU A 75 -20.23 19.76 29.44
N LEU A 76 -21.06 18.79 29.01
CA LEU A 76 -21.27 18.53 27.60
C LEU A 76 -21.91 19.72 26.89
N THR A 77 -22.88 20.40 27.50
CA THR A 77 -23.52 21.58 26.91
C THR A 77 -22.49 22.67 26.63
N ARG A 78 -21.60 22.97 27.58
CA ARG A 78 -20.53 23.96 27.39
C ARG A 78 -19.55 23.55 26.28
N GLU A 79 -19.14 22.29 26.25
CA GLU A 79 -18.24 21.75 25.24
C GLU A 79 -18.85 21.78 23.83
N LEU A 80 -20.13 21.44 23.72
CA LEU A 80 -20.88 21.50 22.47
C LEU A 80 -21.10 22.95 22.03
N GLU A 81 -21.35 23.89 22.95
CA GLU A 81 -21.42 25.31 22.64
C GLU A 81 -20.10 25.83 22.05
N MET A 82 -18.95 25.48 22.64
CA MET A 82 -17.63 25.85 22.12
C MET A 82 -17.37 25.22 20.74
N LEU A 83 -17.70 23.93 20.57
CA LEU A 83 -17.56 23.26 19.29
C LEU A 83 -18.44 23.90 18.21
N ALA A 84 -19.69 24.25 18.54
CA ALA A 84 -20.61 24.92 17.62
C ALA A 84 -20.02 26.23 17.10
N ARG A 85 -19.52 27.08 18.00
CA ARG A 85 -18.90 28.37 17.65
C ARG A 85 -17.68 28.18 16.75
N ARG A 86 -16.79 27.26 17.14
CA ARG A 86 -15.59 26.94 16.37
C ARG A 86 -15.93 26.45 14.96
N GLU A 87 -16.88 25.53 14.83
CA GLU A 87 -17.29 24.98 13.54
C GLU A 87 -17.96 26.04 12.67
N PHE A 88 -18.82 26.87 13.27
CA PHE A 88 -19.40 28.02 12.59
C PHE A 88 -18.31 28.94 12.02
N ASP A 89 -17.33 29.32 12.85
CA ASP A 89 -16.25 30.21 12.43
C ASP A 89 -15.35 29.60 11.35
N LEU A 90 -15.05 28.31 11.44
CA LEU A 90 -14.29 27.59 10.41
C LEU A 90 -15.03 27.59 9.06
N VAL A 91 -16.33 27.28 9.08
CA VAL A 91 -17.16 27.26 7.87
C VAL A 91 -17.27 28.66 7.28
N ARG A 92 -17.54 29.62 8.14
CA ARG A 92 -17.64 31.03 7.79
C ARG A 92 -16.34 31.55 7.16
N GLN A 93 -15.20 31.28 7.78
CA GLN A 93 -13.88 31.67 7.26
C GLN A 93 -13.59 31.03 5.91
N GLU A 94 -13.89 29.73 5.76
CA GLU A 94 -13.62 29.03 4.51
C GLU A 94 -14.54 29.49 3.38
N LEU A 95 -15.85 29.64 3.65
CA LEU A 95 -16.79 30.20 2.68
C LEU A 95 -16.35 31.60 2.27
N SER A 96 -16.01 32.45 3.24
CA SER A 96 -15.47 33.79 2.98
C SER A 96 -14.19 33.75 2.17
N ARG A 97 -13.33 32.74 2.29
CA ARG A 97 -12.06 32.59 1.55
C ARG A 97 -12.28 32.09 0.12
N GLN A 98 -13.14 31.08 -0.04
CA GLN A 98 -13.36 30.41 -1.32
C GLN A 98 -14.30 31.20 -2.23
N LEU A 99 -15.25 31.95 -1.69
CA LEU A 99 -16.19 32.70 -2.51
C LEU A 99 -15.46 33.82 -3.28
N PRO A 100 -15.74 33.99 -4.59
CA PRO A 100 -15.25 35.12 -5.36
C PRO A 100 -15.81 36.44 -4.84
N THR A 101 -15.00 37.49 -4.86
CA THR A 101 -15.34 38.84 -4.39
C THR A 101 -16.64 39.39 -5.02
N GLY A 102 -16.92 39.05 -6.28
CA GLY A 102 -18.19 39.41 -6.94
C GLY A 102 -19.43 38.73 -6.37
N LEU A 103 -19.35 37.44 -6.02
CA LEU A 103 -20.45 36.71 -5.37
C LEU A 103 -20.66 37.20 -3.93
N ILE A 104 -19.56 37.50 -3.25
CA ILE A 104 -19.51 38.12 -1.93
C ILE A 104 -20.26 39.47 -1.94
N LEU A 105 -19.95 40.36 -2.90
CA LEU A 105 -20.64 41.63 -3.08
C LEU A 105 -22.13 41.44 -3.39
N ALA A 106 -22.49 40.51 -4.27
CA ALA A 106 -23.88 40.21 -4.60
C ALA A 106 -24.68 39.72 -3.37
N ALA A 107 -24.06 38.91 -2.50
CA ALA A 107 -24.67 38.42 -1.26
C ALA A 107 -24.99 39.57 -0.29
N VAL A 108 -24.00 40.45 -0.07
CA VAL A 108 -24.11 41.64 0.78
C VAL A 108 -25.21 42.55 0.26
N TRP A 109 -25.13 42.93 -1.01
CA TRP A 109 -26.06 43.86 -1.64
C TRP A 109 -27.51 43.39 -1.54
N ARG A 110 -27.78 42.10 -1.76
CA ARG A 110 -29.14 41.56 -1.62
C ARG A 110 -29.67 41.64 -0.20
N ARG A 111 -28.82 41.36 0.81
CA ARG A 111 -29.24 41.38 2.22
C ARG A 111 -29.46 42.80 2.74
N PHE A 112 -28.65 43.77 2.31
CA PHE A 112 -28.83 45.19 2.66
C PHE A 112 -30.00 45.84 1.92
N ARG A 113 -30.24 45.50 0.65
CA ARG A 113 -31.38 46.00 -0.14
C ARG A 113 -32.75 45.59 0.44
N TRP A 114 -32.81 44.50 1.22
CA TRP A 114 -34.05 44.07 1.87
C TRP A 114 -34.36 44.88 3.14
N ARG A 115 -33.34 45.23 3.95
CA ARG A 115 -33.52 46.05 5.17
C ARG A 115 -33.95 47.48 4.87
N ILE A 116 -33.37 48.10 3.85
CA ILE A 116 -33.74 49.47 3.43
C ILE A 116 -35.22 49.53 3.00
N ARG A 117 -35.77 48.45 2.43
CA ARG A 117 -37.17 48.39 1.97
C ARG A 117 -38.20 48.23 3.09
N GLU A 118 -37.83 47.67 4.24
CA GLU A 118 -38.73 47.57 5.40
C GLU A 118 -38.76 48.85 6.23
N ASP A 119 -37.64 49.58 6.34
CA ASP A 119 -37.56 50.83 7.10
C ASP A 119 -38.04 52.07 6.29
N GLU A 120 -38.03 52.03 4.95
CA GLU A 120 -38.37 53.19 4.08
C GLU A 120 -39.77 53.15 3.46
N ALA A 121 -40.68 52.30 3.95
CA ALA A 121 -42.08 52.32 3.51
C ALA A 121 -42.81 53.65 3.84
N SER A 122 -42.15 54.63 4.47
CA SER A 122 -42.72 55.94 4.82
C SER A 122 -42.07 57.18 4.20
N SER A 123 -40.94 57.15 3.47
CA SER A 123 -40.44 58.38 2.84
C SER A 123 -39.37 58.18 1.77
N GLY A 124 -39.72 58.49 0.51
CA GLY A 124 -38.83 59.10 -0.49
C GLY A 124 -37.65 58.25 -1.01
N GLN A 125 -37.70 57.95 -2.32
CA GLN A 125 -36.66 57.31 -3.13
C GLN A 125 -35.21 57.58 -2.67
N VAL A 126 -34.57 56.56 -2.09
CA VAL A 126 -33.11 56.51 -1.96
C VAL A 126 -32.53 55.76 -3.17
N GLU A 127 -31.84 56.51 -4.02
CA GLU A 127 -31.02 55.99 -5.10
C GLU A 127 -29.71 55.45 -4.49
N VAL A 128 -29.64 54.14 -4.23
CA VAL A 128 -28.43 53.54 -3.65
C VAL A 128 -27.38 53.36 -4.76
N ASN A 129 -26.55 54.40 -4.94
CA ASN A 129 -25.45 54.41 -5.89
C ASN A 129 -24.17 53.77 -5.31
N ILE A 130 -23.72 52.71 -6.01
CA ILE A 130 -22.34 52.17 -6.07
C ILE A 130 -21.86 51.41 -4.80
N PRO A 131 -21.20 50.22 -4.92
CA PRO A 131 -20.50 49.60 -3.77
C PRO A 131 -19.59 50.63 -3.12
N PRO A 132 -19.40 50.63 -1.78
CA PRO A 132 -18.54 51.61 -1.12
C PRO A 132 -17.17 51.59 -1.82
N GLN A 133 -16.93 52.63 -2.64
CA GLN A 133 -15.67 52.75 -3.36
C GLN A 133 -14.61 52.98 -2.29
N GLY A 134 -13.59 52.11 -2.25
CA GLY A 134 -12.47 52.24 -1.33
C GLY A 134 -12.39 51.20 -0.21
N LEU A 135 -13.32 50.23 -0.10
CA LEU A 135 -13.08 49.08 0.79
C LEU A 135 -12.06 48.12 0.18
N SER A 136 -11.06 47.76 0.97
CA SER A 136 -10.15 46.66 0.65
C SER A 136 -10.89 45.32 0.57
N GLU A 137 -10.30 44.35 -0.13
CA GLU A 137 -10.85 43.00 -0.23
C GLU A 137 -11.05 42.35 1.15
N ASP A 138 -10.16 42.64 2.09
CA ASP A 138 -10.24 42.13 3.47
C ASP A 138 -11.38 42.76 4.27
N GLU A 139 -11.60 44.07 4.13
CA GLU A 139 -12.74 44.77 4.76
C GLU A 139 -14.06 44.25 4.20
N LEU A 140 -14.13 44.03 2.89
CA LEU A 140 -15.30 43.44 2.26
C LEU A 140 -15.54 42.00 2.77
N ARG A 141 -14.50 41.15 2.78
CA ARG A 141 -14.60 39.78 3.31
C ARG A 141 -15.01 39.79 4.78
N ARG A 142 -14.57 40.77 5.58
CA ARG A 142 -15.00 40.98 6.97
C ARG A 142 -16.48 41.36 7.07
N LEU A 143 -16.94 42.34 6.30
CA LEU A 143 -18.35 42.74 6.27
C LEU A 143 -19.27 41.57 5.91
N VAL A 144 -18.86 40.73 4.96
CA VAL A 144 -19.63 39.54 4.56
C VAL A 144 -19.69 38.54 5.70
N ARG A 145 -18.56 38.34 6.37
CA ARG A 145 -18.45 37.48 7.54
C ARG A 145 -19.38 37.92 8.66
N ASP A 146 -19.51 39.22 8.88
CA ASP A 146 -20.22 39.77 10.04
C ASP A 146 -21.71 39.98 9.74
N HIS A 147 -22.11 40.24 8.49
CA HIS A 147 -23.50 40.55 8.12
C HIS A 147 -24.24 39.45 7.34
N VAL A 148 -23.52 38.67 6.51
CA VAL A 148 -24.13 37.58 5.72
C VAL A 148 -24.16 36.28 6.51
N MET A 149 -23.12 36.01 7.30
CA MET A 149 -22.99 34.82 8.13
C MET A 149 -22.82 35.19 9.62
N PRO A 150 -23.80 35.87 10.24
CA PRO A 150 -23.67 36.28 11.64
C PRO A 150 -23.56 35.05 12.55
N PRO A 151 -22.70 35.09 13.59
CA PRO A 151 -22.58 34.00 14.54
C PRO A 151 -23.94 33.65 15.15
N PRO A 152 -24.23 32.36 15.37
CA PRO A 152 -25.49 31.95 15.96
C PRO A 152 -25.57 32.46 17.41
N GLU A 153 -26.73 32.98 17.78
CA GLU A 153 -27.01 33.39 19.15
C GLU A 153 -26.81 32.22 20.13
N PRO A 154 -26.32 32.46 21.36
CA PRO A 154 -26.12 31.40 22.35
C PRO A 154 -27.39 30.57 22.60
N THR A 155 -28.55 31.23 22.59
CA THR A 155 -29.86 30.59 22.74
C THR A 155 -30.17 29.62 21.58
N ARG A 156 -29.79 29.96 20.35
CA ARG A 156 -29.94 29.09 19.17
C ARG A 156 -29.07 27.84 19.27
N ILE A 157 -27.85 27.98 19.80
CA ILE A 157 -26.96 26.82 20.04
C ILE A 157 -27.55 25.89 21.12
N ARG A 158 -28.10 26.46 22.21
CA ARG A 158 -28.82 25.67 23.23
C ARG A 158 -30.06 25.00 22.68
N ASP A 159 -30.79 25.68 21.80
CA ASP A 159 -31.94 25.11 21.13
C ASP A 159 -31.53 23.89 20.28
N TRP A 160 -30.37 23.92 19.63
CA TRP A 160 -29.87 22.75 18.89
C TRP A 160 -29.62 21.53 19.78
N LEU A 161 -29.38 21.73 21.08
CA LEU A 161 -29.15 20.66 22.04
C LEU A 161 -30.44 20.18 22.71
N THR A 162 -31.35 21.11 22.97
CA THR A 162 -32.51 20.90 23.83
C THR A 162 -33.78 20.59 23.05
N LYS A 163 -33.94 21.14 21.84
CA LYS A 163 -35.10 20.87 20.98
C LYS A 163 -34.82 19.65 20.10
N ALA A 164 -35.63 18.63 20.27
CA ALA A 164 -35.58 17.47 19.40
C ALA A 164 -36.07 17.85 18.00
N PRO A 165 -35.47 17.30 16.92
CA PRO A 165 -36.12 17.33 15.63
C PRO A 165 -37.49 16.62 15.71
N PRO A 166 -38.46 16.97 14.85
CA PRO A 166 -39.78 16.33 14.83
C PRO A 166 -39.66 14.79 14.82
N GLY A 167 -40.33 14.13 15.76
CA GLY A 167 -40.31 12.66 15.90
C GLY A 167 -39.08 12.07 16.61
N ALA A 168 -38.13 12.88 17.07
CA ALA A 168 -36.95 12.41 17.79
C ALA A 168 -37.01 12.68 19.31
N LEU A 169 -36.19 11.97 20.07
CA LEU A 169 -35.95 12.28 21.48
C LEU A 169 -34.88 13.37 21.60
N THR A 170 -35.09 14.29 22.55
CA THR A 170 -34.06 15.24 22.98
C THR A 170 -32.88 14.48 23.55
N TRP A 171 -31.69 15.10 23.58
CA TRP A 171 -30.54 14.52 24.25
C TRP A 171 -30.85 14.12 25.70
N SER A 172 -31.51 15.01 26.45
CA SER A 172 -31.87 14.76 27.85
C SER A 172 -32.83 13.58 28.01
N GLN A 173 -33.77 13.41 27.07
CA GLN A 173 -34.65 12.24 27.02
C GLN A 173 -33.88 10.95 26.71
N ARG A 174 -32.88 10.97 25.81
CA ARG A 174 -32.03 9.81 25.49
C ARG A 174 -31.19 9.37 26.69
N LEU A 175 -30.60 10.32 27.41
CA LEU A 175 -29.88 10.05 28.66
C LEU A 175 -30.81 9.44 29.72
N LYS A 176 -32.00 10.04 29.93
CA LYS A 176 -32.98 9.57 30.92
C LYS A 176 -33.48 8.15 30.62
N ALA A 177 -33.81 7.85 29.37
CA ALA A 177 -34.34 6.55 28.96
C ALA A 177 -33.36 5.39 29.25
N TRP A 178 -32.04 5.64 29.16
CA TRP A 178 -31.04 4.61 29.41
C TRP A 178 -30.63 4.50 30.89
N ASN A 179 -30.78 5.59 31.65
CA ASN A 179 -30.46 5.60 33.07
C ASN A 179 -31.37 4.66 33.88
N ALA A 180 -32.66 4.54 33.53
CA ALA A 180 -33.60 3.71 34.31
C ALA A 180 -33.16 2.23 34.41
N ALA A 181 -32.70 1.65 33.30
CA ALA A 181 -32.23 0.25 33.28
C ALA A 181 -30.86 0.10 33.97
N ALA A 182 -29.93 1.04 33.72
CA ALA A 182 -28.61 1.03 34.36
C ALA A 182 -28.72 1.20 35.89
N ARG A 183 -29.62 2.08 36.35
CA ARG A 183 -29.95 2.31 37.76
C ARG A 183 -30.39 1.02 38.46
N LYS A 184 -31.37 0.30 37.89
CA LYS A 184 -31.86 -0.96 38.46
C LYS A 184 -30.73 -2.00 38.57
N ALA A 185 -29.90 -2.10 37.54
CA ALA A 185 -28.77 -3.03 37.52
C ALA A 185 -27.68 -2.67 38.54
N LEU A 186 -27.31 -1.38 38.63
CA LEU A 186 -26.35 -0.88 39.62
C LEU A 186 -26.85 -1.13 41.04
N LEU A 187 -28.11 -0.78 41.35
CA LEU A 187 -28.68 -1.02 42.67
C LEU A 187 -28.67 -2.50 43.04
N ALA A 188 -29.14 -3.37 42.13
CA ALA A 188 -29.18 -4.81 42.37
C ALA A 188 -27.79 -5.39 42.63
N GLN A 189 -26.79 -5.01 41.83
CA GLN A 189 -25.43 -5.51 41.98
C GLN A 189 -24.72 -4.93 43.22
N THR A 190 -24.94 -3.66 43.57
CA THR A 190 -24.36 -3.10 44.79
C THR A 190 -24.98 -3.71 46.05
N VAL A 191 -26.30 -3.92 46.07
CA VAL A 191 -26.97 -4.63 47.17
C VAL A 191 -26.44 -6.06 47.28
N GLN A 192 -26.27 -6.77 46.16
CA GLN A 192 -25.69 -8.11 46.15
C GLN A 192 -24.27 -8.13 46.71
N GLY A 193 -23.40 -7.20 46.30
CA GLY A 193 -22.02 -7.12 46.81
C GLY A 193 -21.97 -6.84 48.31
N LEU A 194 -22.82 -5.93 48.81
CA LEU A 194 -22.93 -5.65 50.25
C LEU A 194 -23.45 -6.87 51.04
N VAL A 195 -24.44 -7.61 50.51
CA VAL A 195 -24.96 -8.84 51.14
C VAL A 195 -23.90 -9.94 51.17
N GLN A 196 -23.03 -10.01 50.15
CA GLN A 196 -21.93 -10.98 50.07
C GLN A 196 -20.70 -10.57 50.88
N GLY A 197 -20.73 -9.42 51.56
CA GLY A 197 -19.58 -8.93 52.34
C GLY A 197 -18.39 -8.52 51.48
N GLU A 198 -18.61 -8.17 50.21
CA GLU A 198 -17.55 -7.69 49.31
C GLU A 198 -16.98 -6.35 49.83
N ASP A 199 -15.66 -6.18 49.72
CA ASP A 199 -15.00 -4.90 49.92
C ASP A 199 -15.23 -3.95 48.73
N VAL A 200 -14.70 -2.72 48.81
CA VAL A 200 -14.85 -1.71 47.74
C VAL A 200 -14.36 -2.25 46.39
N ALA A 201 -13.26 -3.00 46.39
CA ALA A 201 -12.67 -3.54 45.17
C ALA A 201 -13.57 -4.61 44.54
N GLY A 202 -14.17 -5.49 45.34
CA GLY A 202 -15.17 -6.47 44.91
C GLY A 202 -16.40 -5.82 44.29
N ILE A 203 -16.98 -4.83 44.98
CA ILE A 203 -18.15 -4.08 44.49
C ILE A 203 -17.79 -3.34 43.19
N GLU A 204 -16.63 -2.69 43.11
CA GLU A 204 -16.19 -2.00 41.89
C GLU A 204 -16.08 -2.97 40.70
N LYS A 205 -15.44 -4.13 40.90
CA LYS A 205 -15.28 -5.16 39.87
C LYS A 205 -16.64 -5.61 39.32
N ARG A 206 -17.64 -5.73 40.19
CA ARG A 206 -19.02 -6.13 39.85
C ARG A 206 -19.79 -5.05 39.10
N LEU A 207 -19.59 -3.78 39.46
CA LEU A 207 -20.27 -2.65 38.82
C LEU A 207 -19.63 -2.28 37.46
N ARG A 208 -18.33 -2.56 37.26
CA ARG A 208 -17.56 -2.17 36.07
C ARG A 208 -18.17 -2.60 34.73
N PRO A 209 -18.76 -3.80 34.54
CA PRO A 209 -19.44 -4.15 33.28
C PRO A 209 -20.67 -3.27 33.00
N ILE A 210 -21.41 -2.90 34.03
CA ILE A 210 -22.62 -2.06 33.91
C ILE A 210 -22.22 -0.62 33.61
N THR A 211 -21.28 -0.07 34.37
CA THR A 211 -20.78 1.30 34.17
C THR A 211 -19.96 1.44 32.89
N GLY A 212 -19.22 0.42 32.48
CA GLY A 212 -18.54 0.36 31.18
C GLY A 212 -19.52 0.36 30.00
N GLY A 213 -20.63 -0.39 30.12
CA GLY A 213 -21.73 -0.33 29.16
C GLY A 213 -22.41 1.05 29.09
N LEU A 214 -22.58 1.71 30.23
CA LEU A 214 -23.10 3.08 30.31
C LEU A 214 -22.10 4.09 29.72
N ALA A 215 -20.81 3.95 30.01
CA ALA A 215 -19.76 4.84 29.54
C ALA A 215 -19.59 4.77 28.01
N TYR A 216 -19.61 3.56 27.43
CA TYR A 216 -19.62 3.37 25.97
C TYR A 216 -20.87 3.99 25.32
N LYS A 217 -22.05 3.81 25.93
CA LYS A 217 -23.29 4.40 25.44
C LYS A 217 -23.22 5.94 25.49
N SER A 218 -22.81 6.52 26.61
CA SER A 218 -22.66 7.97 26.77
C SER A 218 -21.65 8.55 25.78
N GLN A 219 -20.52 7.87 25.57
CA GLN A 219 -19.52 8.23 24.55
C GLN A 219 -20.16 8.28 23.15
N ARG A 220 -20.92 7.26 22.78
CA ARG A 220 -21.59 7.20 21.46
C ARG A 220 -22.59 8.33 21.27
N ILE A 221 -23.39 8.67 22.28
CA ILE A 221 -24.34 9.77 22.14
C ILE A 221 -23.55 11.09 22.07
N ALA A 222 -22.55 11.31 22.93
CA ALA A 222 -21.73 12.53 22.92
C ALA A 222 -21.08 12.77 21.55
N ARG A 223 -20.51 11.72 20.92
CA ARG A 223 -20.01 11.79 19.53
C ARG A 223 -21.08 12.22 18.54
N THR A 224 -22.27 11.61 18.65
CA THR A 224 -23.39 11.87 17.73
C THR A 224 -23.89 13.31 17.88
N GLU A 225 -24.08 13.80 19.10
CA GLU A 225 -24.51 15.19 19.35
C GLU A 225 -23.43 16.20 18.96
N ALA A 226 -22.15 15.91 19.23
CA ALA A 226 -21.04 16.76 18.79
C ALA A 226 -21.04 16.94 17.27
N CYS A 227 -21.17 15.84 16.52
CA CYS A 227 -21.34 15.91 15.07
C CYS A 227 -22.61 16.66 14.66
N ARG A 228 -23.73 16.52 15.38
CA ARG A 228 -25.00 17.21 15.08
C ARG A 228 -24.90 18.71 15.26
N VAL A 229 -24.37 19.14 16.38
CA VAL A 229 -24.20 20.55 16.72
C VAL A 229 -23.24 21.22 15.74
N ALA A 230 -22.12 20.56 15.44
CA ALA A 230 -21.18 21.01 14.42
C ALA A 230 -21.84 21.11 13.03
N GLN A 231 -22.68 20.14 12.66
CA GLN A 231 -23.39 20.17 11.38
C GLN A 231 -24.42 21.30 11.32
N ARG A 232 -25.23 21.49 12.36
CA ARG A 232 -26.21 22.58 12.45
C ARG A 232 -25.54 23.95 12.46
N ALA A 233 -24.36 24.07 13.08
CA ALA A 233 -23.52 25.25 12.99
C ALA A 233 -23.07 25.52 11.55
N ALA A 234 -22.57 24.50 10.85
CA ALA A 234 -22.20 24.62 9.45
C ALA A 234 -23.42 24.98 8.56
N ASP A 235 -24.56 24.35 8.80
CA ASP A 235 -25.80 24.61 8.06
C ASP A 235 -26.32 26.03 8.29
N ALA A 236 -26.19 26.58 9.50
CA ALA A 236 -26.53 27.97 9.80
C ALA A 236 -25.63 28.97 9.05
N ALA A 237 -24.34 28.69 8.95
CA ALA A 237 -23.42 29.50 8.13
C ALA A 237 -23.78 29.42 6.64
N ILE A 238 -24.10 28.23 6.15
CA ILE A 238 -24.56 28.00 4.76
C ILE A 238 -25.88 28.74 4.48
N GLU A 239 -26.83 28.70 5.41
CA GLU A 239 -28.11 29.40 5.33
C GLU A 239 -27.95 30.92 5.24
N GLY A 240 -26.92 31.49 5.87
CA GLY A 240 -26.58 32.90 5.76
C GLY A 240 -26.36 33.37 4.31
N LEU A 241 -25.92 32.47 3.43
CA LEU A 241 -25.73 32.75 1.99
C LEU A 241 -27.06 32.80 1.20
N GLY A 242 -28.17 32.39 1.80
CA GLY A 242 -29.51 32.48 1.23
C GLY A 242 -29.61 31.87 -0.17
N ASP A 243 -30.11 32.67 -1.12
CA ASP A 243 -30.40 32.23 -2.49
C ASP A 243 -29.18 31.90 -3.32
N LEU A 244 -27.96 32.16 -2.83
CA LEU A 244 -26.76 31.69 -3.50
C LEU A 244 -26.65 30.17 -3.42
N VAL A 245 -27.25 29.52 -2.41
CA VAL A 245 -27.23 28.07 -2.26
C VAL A 245 -28.42 27.46 -3.01
N ALA A 246 -28.14 26.76 -4.11
CA ALA A 246 -29.15 26.03 -4.89
C ALA A 246 -29.57 24.74 -4.22
N ALA A 247 -28.60 24.03 -3.64
CA ALA A 247 -28.79 22.71 -3.12
C ALA A 247 -27.82 22.41 -1.98
N ARG A 248 -28.05 21.32 -1.28
CA ARG A 248 -27.08 20.70 -0.36
C ARG A 248 -26.78 19.30 -0.83
N GLN A 249 -25.54 18.88 -0.67
CA GLN A 249 -25.11 17.52 -0.96
C GLN A 249 -24.69 16.79 0.30
N ILE A 250 -25.15 15.54 0.47
CA ILE A 250 -24.67 14.68 1.57
C ILE A 250 -23.30 14.07 1.22
N VAL A 251 -22.32 14.31 2.09
CA VAL A 251 -20.98 13.71 2.05
C VAL A 251 -20.84 12.73 3.22
N ALA A 252 -20.65 11.44 2.92
CA ALA A 252 -20.37 10.41 3.90
C ALA A 252 -18.85 10.17 4.00
N VAL A 253 -18.35 9.70 5.16
CA VAL A 253 -16.92 9.36 5.35
C VAL A 253 -16.52 8.15 4.49
N MET A 254 -17.48 7.27 4.18
CA MET A 254 -17.29 6.08 3.35
C MET A 254 -16.23 5.11 3.88
N ASP A 255 -16.22 4.93 5.19
CA ASP A 255 -15.36 3.99 5.92
C ASP A 255 -16.17 2.86 6.61
N GLU A 256 -15.55 2.07 7.47
CA GLU A 256 -16.15 0.87 8.08
C GLU A 256 -17.32 1.12 9.02
N HIS A 257 -17.60 2.36 9.43
CA HIS A 257 -18.79 2.68 10.21
C HIS A 257 -19.83 3.49 9.43
N THR A 258 -19.64 3.65 8.13
CA THR A 258 -20.65 4.22 7.24
C THR A 258 -21.66 3.13 6.87
N ARG A 259 -22.88 3.23 7.40
CA ARG A 259 -23.91 2.20 7.14
C ARG A 259 -24.38 2.24 5.67
N PRO A 260 -24.88 1.13 5.10
CA PRO A 260 -25.28 1.05 3.71
C PRO A 260 -26.23 2.15 3.25
N GLU A 261 -27.22 2.50 4.09
CA GLU A 261 -28.20 3.56 3.82
C GLU A 261 -27.58 4.97 3.82
N HIS A 262 -26.45 5.18 4.50
CA HIS A 262 -25.71 6.44 4.47
C HIS A 262 -24.76 6.51 3.28
N ALA A 263 -24.13 5.38 2.93
CA ALA A 263 -23.33 5.24 1.73
C ALA A 263 -24.19 5.44 0.47
N ALA A 264 -25.40 4.88 0.43
CA ALA A 264 -26.35 5.06 -0.66
C ALA A 264 -26.81 6.52 -0.84
N ARG A 265 -26.87 7.28 0.25
CA ARG A 265 -27.17 8.72 0.23
C ARG A 265 -25.97 9.59 -0.06
N HIS A 266 -24.76 9.02 -0.07
CA HIS A 266 -23.56 9.78 -0.40
C HIS A 266 -23.67 10.33 -1.82
N GLY A 267 -23.42 11.62 -1.95
CA GLY A 267 -23.53 12.31 -3.23
C GLY A 267 -24.96 12.75 -3.57
N ARG A 268 -25.98 12.40 -2.77
CA ARG A 268 -27.37 12.81 -3.03
C ARG A 268 -27.53 14.32 -2.85
N LEU A 269 -28.16 14.95 -3.85
CA LEU A 269 -28.48 16.38 -3.87
C LEU A 269 -29.88 16.63 -3.32
N TYR A 270 -30.00 17.69 -2.53
CA TYR A 270 -31.27 18.19 -2.02
C TYR A 270 -31.42 19.63 -2.49
N LEU A 271 -32.33 19.89 -3.42
CA LEU A 271 -32.61 21.20 -4.01
C LEU A 271 -33.40 22.07 -3.03
N ARG A 272 -33.06 23.36 -2.95
CA ARG A 272 -33.78 24.33 -2.12
C ARG A 272 -35.11 24.70 -2.77
N GLY A 273 -36.22 24.41 -2.10
CA GLY A 273 -37.56 24.82 -2.51
C GLY A 273 -37.82 26.32 -2.30
N ALA A 274 -38.95 26.80 -2.84
CA ALA A 274 -39.41 28.19 -2.64
C ALA A 274 -39.70 28.50 -1.16
N ASP A 275 -40.06 27.48 -0.39
CA ASP A 275 -40.25 27.52 1.07
C ASP A 275 -38.92 27.47 1.86
N GLY A 276 -37.78 27.44 1.17
CA GLY A 276 -36.45 27.36 1.75
C GLY A 276 -36.04 25.96 2.22
N VAL A 277 -36.92 24.96 2.11
CA VAL A 277 -36.64 23.58 2.55
C VAL A 277 -35.92 22.81 1.44
N TYR A 278 -34.86 22.09 1.82
CA TYR A 278 -34.07 21.28 0.89
C TYR A 278 -34.72 19.90 0.69
N ARG A 279 -35.05 19.52 -0.55
CA ARG A 279 -35.68 18.24 -0.89
C ARG A 279 -34.93 17.52 -2.00
N ASP A 280 -34.88 16.20 -1.92
CA ASP A 280 -34.32 15.37 -2.99
C ASP A 280 -35.31 15.21 -4.17
N ASP A 281 -34.92 14.40 -5.15
CA ASP A 281 -35.70 14.06 -6.34
C ASP A 281 -37.03 13.34 -6.03
N THR A 282 -37.17 12.77 -4.83
CA THR A 282 -38.40 12.13 -4.35
C THR A 282 -39.29 13.08 -3.52
N GLY A 283 -38.86 14.33 -3.34
CA GLY A 283 -39.55 15.30 -2.48
C GLY A 283 -39.27 15.11 -0.99
N ALA A 284 -38.42 14.15 -0.60
CA ALA A 284 -38.09 13.92 0.80
C ALA A 284 -37.15 15.03 1.32
N PRO A 285 -37.38 15.57 2.52
CA PRO A 285 -36.56 16.64 3.06
C PRO A 285 -35.14 16.16 3.41
N LEU A 286 -34.18 17.07 3.36
CA LEU A 286 -32.81 16.83 3.85
C LEU A 286 -32.88 16.38 5.32
N PRO A 287 -32.35 15.20 5.66
CA PRO A 287 -32.34 14.72 7.03
C PRO A 287 -31.44 15.58 7.91
N ASP A 288 -31.81 15.73 9.18
CA ASP A 288 -30.97 16.36 10.19
C ASP A 288 -29.76 15.46 10.51
N LEU A 289 -28.59 15.82 9.99
CA LEU A 289 -27.38 15.02 10.11
C LEU A 289 -26.63 15.34 11.42
N PRO A 290 -26.08 14.33 12.12
CA PRO A 290 -26.27 12.91 11.92
C PRO A 290 -27.67 12.45 12.34
N ASP A 291 -28.25 11.60 11.52
CA ASP A 291 -29.60 11.03 11.64
C ASP A 291 -29.60 9.61 12.24
N ALA A 292 -28.41 9.03 12.45
CA ALA A 292 -28.23 7.75 13.14
C ALA A 292 -27.09 7.82 14.18
N PRO A 293 -27.08 6.94 15.20
CA PRO A 293 -25.96 6.87 16.14
C PRO A 293 -24.62 6.62 15.44
N ASN A 294 -23.60 7.41 15.78
CA ASN A 294 -22.27 7.43 15.15
C ASN A 294 -22.27 7.78 13.64
N CYS A 295 -23.38 8.28 13.09
CA CYS A 295 -23.34 8.82 11.74
C CYS A 295 -22.36 10.00 11.71
N ARG A 296 -21.50 10.00 10.69
CA ARG A 296 -20.49 11.03 10.46
C ARG A 296 -20.74 11.82 9.19
N CYS A 297 -21.87 11.59 8.52
CA CYS A 297 -22.27 12.34 7.34
C CYS A 297 -22.33 13.85 7.62
N LEU A 298 -22.18 14.65 6.58
CA LEU A 298 -22.36 16.09 6.60
C LEU A 298 -23.05 16.55 5.33
N SER A 299 -23.63 17.75 5.34
CA SER A 299 -23.98 18.47 4.13
C SER A 299 -22.91 19.48 3.73
N VAL A 300 -22.72 19.63 2.42
CA VAL A 300 -21.97 20.72 1.79
C VAL A 300 -22.90 21.55 0.90
N PRO A 301 -22.68 22.87 0.77
CA PRO A 301 -23.48 23.70 -0.11
C PRO A 301 -23.13 23.43 -1.58
N VAL A 302 -24.16 23.54 -2.43
CA VAL A 302 -24.04 23.57 -3.88
C VAL A 302 -24.65 24.89 -4.35
N PHE A 303 -23.88 25.72 -5.02
CA PHE A 303 -24.30 27.08 -5.39
C PHE A 303 -25.21 27.10 -6.62
N LYS A 304 -26.05 28.13 -6.73
CA LYS A 304 -26.87 28.42 -7.92
C LYS A 304 -25.97 28.74 -9.09
N MET A 305 -26.11 27.92 -10.12
CA MET A 305 -25.51 28.13 -11.43
C MET A 305 -26.20 29.34 -12.09
N PRO A 306 -25.47 30.38 -12.52
CA PRO A 306 -25.98 31.57 -13.18
C PRO A 306 -26.88 31.21 -14.37
N GLN A 307 -27.89 32.04 -14.66
CA GLN A 307 -28.83 31.80 -15.77
C GLN A 307 -28.09 31.66 -17.11
N GLU A 308 -26.98 32.37 -17.29
CA GLU A 308 -26.11 32.34 -18.45
C GLU A 308 -25.43 30.98 -18.66
N LEU A 309 -25.30 30.17 -17.60
CA LEU A 309 -24.79 28.82 -17.64
C LEU A 309 -25.89 27.76 -17.78
N GLN A 310 -27.06 28.01 -17.22
CA GLN A 310 -28.24 27.16 -17.46
C GLN A 310 -28.63 27.17 -18.94
N ALA A 311 -28.38 28.29 -19.63
CA ALA A 311 -28.52 28.44 -21.08
C ALA A 311 -27.45 27.69 -21.90
N LYS A 312 -26.49 26.99 -21.26
CA LYS A 312 -25.41 26.21 -21.89
C LYS A 312 -25.47 24.73 -21.47
N PRO A 313 -26.40 23.93 -22.04
CA PRO A 313 -26.68 22.54 -21.64
C PRO A 313 -25.44 21.63 -21.57
N GLU A 314 -24.46 21.88 -22.43
CA GLU A 314 -23.19 21.17 -22.52
C GLU A 314 -22.29 21.33 -21.29
N LEU A 315 -22.30 22.50 -20.64
CA LEU A 315 -21.56 22.77 -19.41
C LEU A 315 -22.29 22.23 -18.17
N VAL A 316 -23.63 22.30 -18.17
CA VAL A 316 -24.47 21.69 -17.11
C VAL A 316 -24.25 20.17 -17.05
N ARG A 317 -24.09 19.53 -18.21
CA ARG A 317 -23.92 18.07 -18.36
C ARG A 317 -22.54 17.56 -17.94
N THR A 318 -21.53 18.43 -17.81
CA THR A 318 -20.18 18.06 -17.35
C THR A 318 -19.97 18.23 -15.85
N LEU A 319 -20.79 19.08 -15.23
CA LEU A 319 -20.82 19.29 -13.78
C LEU A 319 -21.80 18.34 -13.06
N ARG A 320 -22.58 17.56 -13.82
CA ARG A 320 -23.55 16.57 -13.34
C ARG A 320 -23.24 15.23 -14.00
N THR A 321 -23.19 14.13 -13.26
CA THR A 321 -23.21 12.79 -13.87
C THR A 321 -24.55 12.57 -14.60
N GLU A 322 -24.66 11.56 -15.47
CA GLU A 322 -25.94 11.15 -16.10
C GLU A 322 -27.09 10.89 -15.10
N ALA A 323 -26.77 10.68 -13.81
CA ALA A 323 -27.74 10.50 -12.72
C ALA A 323 -27.90 11.71 -11.77
N ASN A 324 -27.43 12.93 -12.11
CA ASN A 324 -27.49 14.12 -11.23
C ASN A 324 -26.79 13.96 -9.85
N LYS A 325 -25.85 13.03 -9.66
CA LYS A 325 -25.13 12.80 -8.39
C LYS A 325 -23.67 13.22 -8.50
N ILE A 326 -23.15 14.08 -7.63
CA ILE A 326 -21.69 14.31 -7.55
C ILE A 326 -21.11 13.17 -6.69
N ILE A 327 -20.51 12.17 -7.34
CA ILE A 327 -19.81 11.03 -6.70
C ILE A 327 -18.43 11.53 -6.22
N PRO A 328 -17.93 11.13 -5.04
CA PRO A 328 -16.54 11.39 -4.65
C PRO A 328 -15.60 10.80 -5.71
N ASP A 329 -14.54 11.52 -6.04
CA ASP A 329 -13.60 11.10 -7.06
C ASP A 329 -12.96 9.73 -6.74
N PRO A 330 -13.09 8.73 -7.64
CA PRO A 330 -12.42 7.44 -7.52
C PRO A 330 -10.90 7.56 -7.31
N ALA A 331 -10.26 8.62 -7.80
CA ALA A 331 -8.82 8.84 -7.56
C ALA A 331 -8.51 9.20 -6.09
N ALA A 332 -9.38 9.96 -5.43
CA ALA A 332 -9.29 10.23 -4.00
C ALA A 332 -9.56 8.96 -3.17
N TYR A 333 -10.47 8.11 -3.64
CA TYR A 333 -10.82 6.86 -2.97
C TYR A 333 -9.71 5.80 -3.08
N GLN A 334 -9.05 5.73 -4.24
CA GLN A 334 -7.84 4.94 -4.46
C GLN A 334 -6.72 5.32 -3.47
N ASP A 335 -6.53 6.60 -3.18
CA ASP A 335 -5.50 7.06 -2.22
C ASP A 335 -5.79 6.57 -0.80
N TRP A 336 -7.06 6.66 -0.37
CA TRP A 336 -7.49 6.10 0.91
C TRP A 336 -7.30 4.58 0.97
N TRP A 337 -7.69 3.85 -0.09
CA TRP A 337 -7.55 2.40 -0.19
C TRP A 337 -6.10 1.94 0.03
N GLN A 338 -5.16 2.62 -0.63
CA GLN A 338 -3.74 2.28 -0.59
C GLN A 338 -3.09 2.68 0.73
N ARG A 339 -3.42 3.86 1.27
CA ARG A 339 -2.66 4.46 2.38
C ARG A 339 -3.26 4.25 3.75
N ARG A 340 -4.57 4.02 3.86
CA ARG A 340 -5.29 4.07 5.14
C ARG A 340 -6.21 2.89 5.39
N ALA A 341 -6.68 2.20 4.35
CA ALA A 341 -7.64 1.12 4.52
C ALA A 341 -7.00 -0.22 4.94
N THR A 342 -7.46 -0.76 6.06
CA THR A 342 -7.26 -2.14 6.52
C THR A 342 -8.04 -3.15 5.66
N ASP A 343 -7.66 -4.43 5.71
CA ASP A 343 -8.32 -5.49 4.93
C ASP A 343 -9.83 -5.59 5.22
N LYS A 344 -10.21 -5.40 6.49
CA LYS A 344 -11.62 -5.36 6.92
C LYS A 344 -12.37 -4.17 6.32
N GLN A 345 -11.75 -2.98 6.28
CA GLN A 345 -12.31 -1.78 5.65
C GLN A 345 -12.51 -1.99 4.15
N ARG A 346 -11.51 -2.59 3.47
CA ARG A 346 -11.57 -2.91 2.04
C ARG A 346 -12.72 -3.86 1.72
N LYS A 347 -12.85 -4.97 2.47
CA LYS A 347 -13.96 -5.93 2.34
C LYS A 347 -15.32 -5.28 2.54
N HIS A 348 -15.46 -4.37 3.50
CA HIS A 348 -16.74 -3.71 3.77
C HIS A 348 -17.17 -2.79 2.62
N VAL A 349 -16.23 -2.02 2.08
CA VAL A 349 -16.49 -1.00 1.06
C VAL A 349 -16.94 -1.58 -0.27
N VAL A 350 -16.30 -2.65 -0.76
CA VAL A 350 -16.68 -3.28 -2.04
C VAL A 350 -17.70 -4.41 -1.85
N GLY A 351 -17.96 -4.79 -0.60
CA GLY A 351 -18.74 -5.96 -0.22
C GLY A 351 -17.86 -7.21 -0.10
N VAL A 352 -18.02 -7.94 1.02
CA VAL A 352 -17.16 -9.08 1.40
C VAL A 352 -17.07 -10.10 0.28
N GLN A 353 -18.21 -10.46 -0.33
CA GLN A 353 -18.26 -11.43 -1.41
C GLN A 353 -17.51 -10.98 -2.67
N ARG A 354 -17.57 -9.68 -3.03
CA ARG A 354 -16.80 -9.13 -4.16
C ARG A 354 -15.32 -9.16 -3.86
N TYR A 355 -14.93 -8.73 -2.65
CA TYR A 355 -13.54 -8.76 -2.21
C TYR A 355 -12.96 -10.16 -2.27
N ASP A 356 -13.66 -11.13 -1.69
CA ASP A 356 -13.21 -12.52 -1.66
C ASP A 356 -13.18 -13.11 -3.07
N ALA A 357 -14.09 -12.73 -3.97
CA ALA A 357 -14.05 -13.14 -5.38
C ALA A 357 -12.79 -12.62 -6.08
N VAL A 358 -12.47 -11.33 -5.97
CA VAL A 358 -11.24 -10.74 -6.52
C VAL A 358 -10.00 -11.33 -5.85
N GLN A 359 -10.00 -11.52 -4.53
CA GLN A 359 -8.88 -12.11 -3.81
C GLN A 359 -8.60 -13.54 -4.25
N ARG A 360 -9.62 -14.37 -4.45
CA ARG A 360 -9.46 -15.74 -5.00
C ARG A 360 -8.93 -15.71 -6.42
N PHE A 361 -9.49 -14.86 -7.28
CA PHE A 361 -9.05 -14.69 -8.65
C PHE A 361 -7.56 -14.28 -8.72
N LEU A 362 -7.16 -13.30 -7.92
CA LEU A 362 -5.77 -12.84 -7.84
C LEU A 362 -4.87 -13.87 -7.19
N ALA A 363 -5.30 -14.59 -6.15
CA ALA A 363 -4.48 -15.65 -5.56
C ALA A 363 -4.17 -16.78 -6.57
N HIS A 364 -5.11 -17.06 -7.47
CA HIS A 364 -4.94 -18.06 -8.52
C HIS A 364 -4.02 -17.61 -9.66
N HIS A 365 -4.19 -16.37 -10.14
CA HIS A 365 -3.43 -15.87 -11.31
C HIS A 365 -2.19 -15.03 -10.96
N MET A 366 -2.14 -14.45 -9.76
CA MET A 366 -1.15 -13.46 -9.29
C MET A 366 -0.92 -13.60 -7.78
N PRO A 367 -0.31 -14.71 -7.30
CA PRO A 367 -0.32 -15.14 -5.89
C PRO A 367 0.26 -14.13 -4.88
N HIS A 368 0.97 -13.09 -5.34
CA HIS A 368 1.55 -12.05 -4.49
C HIS A 368 0.81 -10.71 -4.54
N ARG A 369 -0.25 -10.57 -5.37
CA ARG A 369 -0.98 -9.31 -5.54
C ARG A 369 -2.20 -9.26 -4.63
N GLN A 370 -2.31 -8.20 -3.83
CA GLN A 370 -3.51 -7.92 -3.05
C GLN A 370 -4.57 -7.20 -3.89
N PRO A 371 -5.88 -7.36 -3.59
CA PRO A 371 -6.93 -6.61 -4.27
C PRO A 371 -6.76 -5.09 -4.12
N ASP A 372 -6.84 -4.40 -5.24
CA ASP A 372 -6.82 -2.95 -5.32
C ASP A 372 -8.21 -2.40 -5.70
N PHE A 373 -8.55 -1.16 -5.33
CA PHE A 373 -9.90 -0.62 -5.51
C PHE A 373 -10.35 -0.66 -6.98
N ALA A 374 -9.46 -0.35 -7.92
CA ALA A 374 -9.75 -0.44 -9.35
C ALA A 374 -9.98 -1.88 -9.88
N ASP A 375 -9.70 -2.94 -9.09
CA ASP A 375 -10.08 -4.31 -9.46
C ASP A 375 -11.59 -4.54 -9.34
N PHE A 376 -12.26 -3.66 -8.62
CA PHE A 376 -13.70 -3.70 -8.38
C PHE A 376 -14.49 -2.77 -9.30
N LEU A 377 -13.83 -1.99 -10.15
CA LEU A 377 -14.48 -0.98 -10.98
C LEU A 377 -14.63 -1.45 -12.44
N ASP A 378 -15.68 -0.95 -13.09
CA ASP A 378 -15.84 -0.99 -14.53
C ASP A 378 -15.22 0.26 -15.20
N ALA A 379 -15.23 0.30 -16.54
CA ALA A 379 -14.71 1.41 -17.33
C ALA A 379 -15.40 2.76 -17.09
N ASN A 380 -16.54 2.77 -16.40
CA ASN A 380 -17.28 3.96 -16.01
C ASN A 380 -16.99 4.39 -14.55
N GLY A 381 -16.20 3.61 -13.82
CA GLY A 381 -15.88 3.82 -12.41
C GLY A 381 -16.95 3.32 -11.44
N GLN A 382 -17.84 2.41 -11.89
CA GLN A 382 -18.88 1.78 -11.06
C GLN A 382 -18.39 0.44 -10.51
N LEU A 383 -18.90 0.02 -9.35
CA LEU A 383 -18.59 -1.29 -8.80
C LEU A 383 -19.18 -2.42 -9.67
N LEU A 384 -18.34 -3.40 -10.00
CA LEU A 384 -18.74 -4.55 -10.81
C LEU A 384 -19.74 -5.45 -10.07
N PRO A 385 -20.69 -6.07 -10.77
CA PRO A 385 -21.51 -7.15 -10.22
C PRO A 385 -20.67 -8.33 -9.74
N LEU A 386 -21.09 -9.00 -8.66
CA LEU A 386 -20.39 -10.17 -8.13
C LEU A 386 -20.27 -11.28 -9.19
N SER A 387 -21.32 -11.51 -9.97
CA SER A 387 -21.32 -12.49 -11.07
C SER A 387 -20.23 -12.21 -12.09
N GLN A 388 -20.02 -10.95 -12.47
CA GLN A 388 -18.95 -10.58 -13.41
C GLN A 388 -17.56 -10.84 -12.81
N LEU A 389 -17.36 -10.54 -11.52
CA LEU A 389 -16.09 -10.81 -10.83
C LEU A 389 -15.79 -12.31 -10.71
N GLN A 390 -16.81 -13.16 -10.60
CA GLN A 390 -16.67 -14.61 -10.48
C GLN A 390 -16.36 -15.32 -11.80
N HIS A 391 -16.84 -14.79 -12.94
CA HIS A 391 -16.71 -15.43 -14.25
C HIS A 391 -15.68 -14.76 -15.16
N GLN A 392 -15.00 -13.74 -14.67
CA GLN A 392 -14.01 -13.00 -15.44
C GLN A 392 -12.76 -13.86 -15.69
N THR A 393 -12.24 -13.82 -16.91
CA THR A 393 -10.94 -14.41 -17.27
C THR A 393 -9.78 -13.46 -16.99
N LEU A 394 -8.54 -13.98 -16.97
CA LEU A 394 -7.34 -13.15 -16.82
C LEU A 394 -7.25 -12.03 -17.87
N ASP A 395 -7.53 -12.33 -19.14
CA ASP A 395 -7.50 -11.33 -20.22
C ASP A 395 -8.60 -10.27 -20.07
N GLN A 396 -9.82 -10.69 -19.73
CA GLN A 396 -10.92 -9.76 -19.46
C GLN A 396 -10.60 -8.86 -18.26
N TRP A 397 -9.94 -9.41 -17.23
CA TRP A 397 -9.49 -8.64 -16.07
C TRP A 397 -8.44 -7.62 -16.46
N ARG A 398 -7.41 -8.00 -17.22
CA ARG A 398 -6.33 -7.11 -17.63
C ARG A 398 -6.83 -5.98 -18.53
N ALA A 399 -7.64 -6.32 -19.54
CA ALA A 399 -8.22 -5.33 -20.46
C ALA A 399 -9.08 -4.29 -19.72
N ARG A 400 -9.99 -4.75 -18.86
CA ARG A 400 -10.81 -3.85 -18.03
C ARG A 400 -9.94 -3.03 -17.07
N ARG A 401 -9.01 -3.67 -16.35
CA ARG A 401 -8.19 -3.02 -15.33
C ARG A 401 -7.38 -1.87 -15.93
N MET A 402 -6.86 -2.07 -17.13
CA MET A 402 -6.21 -1.01 -17.90
C MET A 402 -7.15 0.16 -18.18
N GLU A 403 -8.37 -0.06 -18.68
CA GLU A 403 -9.35 1.01 -18.90
C GLU A 403 -9.66 1.80 -17.60
N VAL A 404 -9.79 1.09 -16.48
CA VAL A 404 -10.00 1.71 -15.17
C VAL A 404 -8.79 2.54 -14.74
N ASP A 405 -7.58 2.00 -14.90
CA ASP A 405 -6.34 2.72 -14.55
C ASP A 405 -6.15 3.97 -15.42
N LEU A 406 -6.52 3.90 -16.70
CA LEU A 406 -6.57 5.06 -17.60
C LEU A 406 -7.58 6.11 -17.10
N LEU A 407 -8.78 5.68 -16.70
CA LEU A 407 -9.80 6.56 -16.13
C LEU A 407 -9.29 7.24 -14.85
N LEU A 408 -8.68 6.48 -13.94
CA LEU A 408 -8.13 7.01 -12.68
C LEU A 408 -6.96 7.97 -12.92
N ALA A 409 -6.06 7.65 -13.85
CA ALA A 409 -4.94 8.50 -14.22
C ALA A 409 -5.42 9.80 -14.89
N ALA A 410 -6.36 9.71 -15.83
CA ALA A 410 -6.99 10.86 -16.47
C ALA A 410 -7.65 11.79 -15.45
N ARG A 411 -8.41 11.23 -14.50
CA ARG A 411 -9.00 12.01 -13.41
C ARG A 411 -7.92 12.66 -12.55
N ARG A 412 -6.91 11.92 -12.09
CA ARG A 412 -5.81 12.46 -11.29
C ARG A 412 -5.08 13.61 -12.00
N ALA A 413 -4.79 13.46 -13.29
CA ALA A 413 -4.17 14.51 -14.09
C ALA A 413 -5.09 15.74 -14.22
N ALA A 414 -6.39 15.54 -14.49
CA ALA A 414 -7.37 16.61 -14.52
C ALA A 414 -7.46 17.34 -13.16
N TYR A 415 -7.36 16.62 -12.04
CA TYR A 415 -7.28 17.21 -10.71
C TYR A 415 -6.02 18.04 -10.50
N GLN A 416 -4.85 17.52 -10.90
CA GLN A 416 -3.58 18.23 -10.77
C GLN A 416 -3.54 19.51 -11.64
N VAL A 417 -4.07 19.44 -12.86
CA VAL A 417 -4.20 20.59 -13.76
C VAL A 417 -5.22 21.61 -13.22
N ALA A 418 -6.39 21.16 -12.76
CA ALA A 418 -7.37 22.05 -12.14
C ALA A 418 -6.84 22.71 -10.85
N ALA A 419 -6.01 21.98 -10.09
CA ALA A 419 -5.36 22.50 -8.89
C ALA A 419 -4.26 23.52 -9.20
N SER A 420 -3.49 23.33 -10.28
CA SER A 420 -2.35 24.19 -10.63
C SER A 420 -2.72 25.37 -11.54
N GLN A 421 -3.66 25.19 -12.47
CA GLN A 421 -4.00 26.17 -13.52
C GLN A 421 -5.38 26.79 -13.36
N GLY A 422 -6.21 26.30 -12.42
CA GLY A 422 -7.52 26.87 -12.12
C GLY A 422 -8.62 26.65 -13.17
N ILE A 423 -8.31 26.19 -14.40
CA ILE A 423 -9.27 25.96 -15.51
C ILE A 423 -8.75 24.87 -16.47
N MET A 424 -9.66 24.07 -17.05
CA MET A 424 -9.56 23.53 -18.41
C MET A 424 -10.94 23.65 -19.08
N PRO A 425 -11.04 24.07 -20.35
CA PRO A 425 -12.24 23.90 -21.14
C PRO A 425 -12.51 22.40 -21.33
N ASN A 426 -13.77 22.05 -21.15
CA ASN A 426 -14.37 20.73 -21.24
C ASN A 426 -13.74 19.76 -22.29
N PRO A 427 -13.00 18.71 -21.89
CA PRO A 427 -12.61 17.65 -22.82
C PRO A 427 -13.60 16.46 -22.82
N ILE A 428 -14.67 16.47 -22.03
CA ILE A 428 -15.45 15.25 -21.71
C ILE A 428 -16.43 14.83 -22.83
N GLY A 429 -16.54 15.62 -23.91
CA GLY A 429 -17.47 15.35 -25.01
C GLY A 429 -17.12 14.14 -25.90
N GLN A 430 -15.85 13.75 -26.03
CA GLN A 430 -15.46 12.64 -26.91
C GLN A 430 -14.31 11.82 -26.30
N ARG A 431 -14.58 10.55 -25.96
CA ARG A 431 -13.56 9.61 -25.42
C ARG A 431 -12.29 9.55 -26.29
N ALA A 432 -12.43 9.69 -27.60
CA ALA A 432 -11.31 9.70 -28.55
C ALA A 432 -10.40 10.93 -28.41
N ASP A 433 -10.97 12.12 -28.15
CA ASP A 433 -10.20 13.35 -27.99
C ASP A 433 -9.51 13.41 -26.63
N ILE A 434 -10.11 12.84 -25.57
CA ILE A 434 -9.46 12.67 -24.27
C ILE A 434 -8.28 11.72 -24.39
N ALA A 435 -8.44 10.57 -25.04
CA ALA A 435 -7.34 9.63 -25.25
C ALA A 435 -6.20 10.26 -26.06
N ARG A 436 -6.53 11.08 -27.08
CA ARG A 436 -5.56 11.78 -27.91
C ARG A 436 -4.87 12.94 -27.17
N ALA A 437 -5.61 13.72 -26.37
CA ALA A 437 -5.06 14.82 -25.57
C ALA A 437 -4.25 14.34 -24.36
N LEU A 438 -4.64 13.21 -23.76
CA LEU A 438 -3.93 12.59 -22.65
C LEU A 438 -2.83 11.63 -23.10
N SER A 439 -2.77 11.23 -24.37
CA SER A 439 -1.77 10.29 -24.90
C SER A 439 -0.34 10.66 -24.48
N PRO A 440 0.11 11.94 -24.54
CA PRO A 440 1.45 12.29 -24.12
C PRO A 440 1.67 12.15 -22.60
N ALA A 441 0.66 12.48 -21.78
CA ALA A 441 0.72 12.33 -20.33
C ALA A 441 0.69 10.87 -19.91
N LEU A 442 -0.11 10.07 -20.62
CA LEU A 442 -0.22 8.64 -20.43
C LEU A 442 1.06 7.92 -20.86
N ALA A 443 1.61 8.24 -22.02
CA ALA A 443 2.89 7.72 -22.50
C ALA A 443 4.02 8.07 -21.52
N ARG A 444 4.03 9.29 -20.96
CA ARG A 444 4.94 9.67 -19.86
C ARG A 444 4.74 8.80 -18.63
N ALA A 445 3.50 8.61 -18.16
CA ALA A 445 3.22 7.77 -17.00
C ALA A 445 3.65 6.31 -17.21
N TRP A 446 3.47 5.77 -18.41
CA TRP A 446 3.98 4.45 -18.78
C TRP A 446 5.49 4.40 -18.82
N ARG A 447 6.15 5.40 -19.41
CA ARG A 447 7.62 5.52 -19.40
C ARG A 447 8.15 5.58 -17.98
N ASP A 448 7.57 6.40 -17.11
CA ASP A 448 7.95 6.49 -15.70
C ASP A 448 7.77 5.16 -14.98
N ARG A 449 6.68 4.43 -15.26
CA ARG A 449 6.45 3.09 -14.72
C ARG A 449 7.48 2.08 -15.21
N VAL A 450 7.74 2.00 -16.51
CA VAL A 450 8.76 1.12 -17.11
C VAL A 450 10.13 1.44 -16.55
N GLN A 451 10.50 2.73 -16.48
CA GLN A 451 11.76 3.18 -15.89
C GLN A 451 11.86 2.82 -14.41
N LYS A 452 10.78 2.99 -13.64
CA LYS A 452 10.76 2.61 -12.22
C LYS A 452 10.93 1.10 -12.02
N VAL A 453 10.23 0.28 -12.80
CA VAL A 453 10.40 -1.18 -12.77
C VAL A 453 11.83 -1.54 -13.18
N ALA A 454 12.30 -1.05 -14.33
CA ALA A 454 13.65 -1.29 -14.82
C ALA A 454 14.74 -0.88 -13.81
N LYS A 455 14.59 0.27 -13.16
CA LYS A 455 15.49 0.73 -12.09
C LYS A 455 15.49 -0.23 -10.91
N SER A 456 14.31 -0.71 -10.49
CA SER A 456 14.18 -1.67 -9.38
C SER A 456 14.74 -3.07 -9.67
N LEU A 457 14.99 -3.40 -10.94
CA LEU A 457 15.72 -4.62 -11.33
C LEU A 457 17.21 -4.50 -11.05
N THR A 458 17.73 -3.29 -11.20
CA THR A 458 19.17 -3.00 -11.14
C THR A 458 19.61 -2.55 -9.76
N GLU A 459 18.69 -1.95 -9.00
CA GLU A 459 18.92 -1.48 -7.65
C GLU A 459 18.32 -2.49 -6.67
N LEU A 460 19.19 -3.21 -5.99
CA LEU A 460 18.78 -4.08 -4.90
C LEU A 460 18.27 -3.23 -3.73
N PRO A 461 17.17 -3.64 -3.06
CA PRO A 461 16.75 -3.01 -1.82
C PRO A 461 17.90 -3.01 -0.80
N PRO A 462 18.09 -1.96 0.02
CA PRO A 462 19.21 -1.88 0.97
C PRO A 462 19.34 -3.10 1.89
N ALA A 463 18.21 -3.67 2.32
CA ALA A 463 18.19 -4.88 3.13
C ALA A 463 18.75 -6.10 2.39
N GLU A 464 18.45 -6.24 1.09
CA GLU A 464 18.96 -7.32 0.26
C GLU A 464 20.44 -7.11 -0.07
N THR A 465 20.86 -5.87 -0.34
CA THR A 465 22.28 -5.51 -0.50
C THR A 465 23.09 -5.88 0.75
N ALA A 466 22.64 -5.46 1.94
CA ALA A 466 23.31 -5.78 3.19
C ALA A 466 23.35 -7.30 3.47
N ARG A 467 22.28 -8.03 3.10
CA ARG A 467 22.23 -9.49 3.24
C ARG A 467 23.24 -10.17 2.32
N ARG A 468 23.31 -9.78 1.04
CA ARG A 468 24.28 -10.33 0.07
C ARG A 468 25.72 -10.00 0.47
N GLN A 469 25.98 -8.81 1.00
CA GLN A 469 27.30 -8.44 1.53
C GLN A 469 27.71 -9.33 2.72
N ARG A 470 26.79 -9.57 3.68
CA ARG A 470 27.03 -10.52 4.79
C ARG A 470 27.28 -11.94 4.29
N PHE A 471 26.51 -12.37 3.29
CA PHE A 471 26.69 -13.69 2.68
C PHE A 471 28.08 -13.81 2.03
N ALA A 472 28.52 -12.79 1.29
CA ALA A 472 29.82 -12.76 0.63
C ALA A 472 31.00 -12.73 1.62
N SER A 473 30.81 -12.32 2.88
CA SER A 473 31.89 -12.15 3.86
C SER A 473 32.19 -13.36 4.76
N GLN A 474 31.32 -14.38 4.86
CA GLN A 474 31.48 -15.53 5.79
C GLN A 474 31.61 -16.86 5.08
N LEU A 475 32.68 -17.65 5.13
CA LEU A 475 32.78 -18.91 4.37
C LEU A 475 31.51 -19.80 4.52
N ARG A 476 30.99 -20.35 3.41
CA ARG A 476 29.68 -21.03 3.38
C ARG A 476 29.81 -22.49 2.99
N ARG A 477 28.92 -23.33 3.51
CA ARG A 477 28.75 -24.72 3.07
C ARG A 477 27.87 -24.82 1.81
N GLY A 478 27.97 -25.94 1.10
CA GLY A 478 27.19 -26.26 -0.09
C GLY A 478 25.69 -26.04 0.11
N LYS A 479 25.12 -26.53 1.21
CA LYS A 479 23.70 -26.33 1.57
C LYS A 479 23.29 -24.87 1.77
N GLU A 480 24.22 -24.00 2.15
CA GLU A 480 23.96 -22.57 2.34
C GLU A 480 24.03 -21.83 1.00
N VAL A 481 25.00 -22.22 0.16
CA VAL A 481 25.14 -21.74 -1.22
C VAL A 481 23.96 -22.17 -2.08
N SER A 482 23.51 -23.42 -1.99
CA SER A 482 22.36 -23.92 -2.76
C SER A 482 21.07 -23.14 -2.43
N ARG A 483 20.81 -22.94 -1.13
CA ARG A 483 19.69 -22.10 -0.65
C ARG A 483 19.80 -20.65 -1.10
N GLU A 484 21.00 -20.11 -1.22
CA GLU A 484 21.22 -18.76 -1.71
C GLU A 484 20.95 -18.64 -3.22
N ILE A 485 21.42 -19.60 -4.02
CA ILE A 485 21.14 -19.67 -5.46
C ILE A 485 19.63 -19.79 -5.68
N ASP A 486 18.94 -20.68 -4.95
CA ASP A 486 17.48 -20.82 -5.01
C ASP A 486 16.75 -19.51 -4.70
N ARG A 487 17.18 -18.79 -3.67
CA ARG A 487 16.62 -17.48 -3.30
C ARG A 487 16.83 -16.44 -4.40
N ARG A 488 18.06 -16.34 -4.94
CA ARG A 488 18.36 -15.38 -6.01
C ARG A 488 17.57 -15.71 -7.26
N ARG A 489 17.48 -16.99 -7.63
CA ARG A 489 16.62 -17.47 -8.73
C ARG A 489 15.17 -17.01 -8.57
N GLN A 490 14.55 -17.31 -7.43
CA GLN A 490 13.16 -16.91 -7.16
C GLN A 490 12.97 -15.39 -7.24
N TRP A 491 13.94 -14.63 -6.71
CA TRP A 491 13.92 -13.16 -6.83
C TRP A 491 13.97 -12.71 -8.30
N HIS A 492 14.85 -13.30 -9.11
CA HIS A 492 14.98 -12.97 -10.53
C HIS A 492 13.75 -13.40 -11.35
N GLU A 493 13.18 -14.57 -11.08
CA GLU A 493 11.96 -15.07 -11.73
C GLU A 493 10.76 -14.17 -11.44
N HIS A 494 10.60 -13.76 -10.18
CA HIS A 494 9.55 -12.80 -9.81
C HIS A 494 9.68 -11.49 -10.59
N ARG A 495 10.90 -10.97 -10.72
CA ARG A 495 11.18 -9.74 -11.48
C ARG A 495 10.95 -9.89 -12.99
N LEU A 496 11.29 -11.04 -13.57
CA LEU A 496 11.01 -11.32 -14.97
C LEU A 496 9.50 -11.45 -15.21
N ALA A 497 8.75 -12.00 -14.27
CA ALA A 497 7.29 -12.03 -14.31
C ALA A 497 6.68 -10.61 -14.28
N GLU A 498 7.17 -9.72 -13.41
CA GLU A 498 6.74 -8.31 -13.40
C GLU A 498 6.97 -7.61 -14.75
N LEU A 499 8.10 -7.89 -15.42
CA LEU A 499 8.38 -7.36 -16.76
C LEU A 499 7.48 -7.97 -17.84
N ALA A 500 7.15 -9.25 -17.72
CA ALA A 500 6.24 -9.92 -18.64
C ALA A 500 4.81 -9.37 -18.52
N ASP A 501 4.34 -9.13 -17.29
CA ASP A 501 3.07 -8.46 -17.03
C ASP A 501 3.07 -7.05 -17.62
N LEU A 502 4.14 -6.28 -17.40
CA LEU A 502 4.27 -4.92 -17.95
C LEU A 502 4.29 -4.92 -19.47
N ARG A 503 4.95 -5.89 -20.10
CA ARG A 503 4.95 -6.09 -21.55
C ARG A 503 3.54 -6.30 -22.05
N TYR A 504 2.81 -7.21 -21.44
CA TYR A 504 1.42 -7.48 -21.80
C TYR A 504 0.57 -6.22 -21.69
N GLU A 505 0.67 -5.49 -20.57
CA GLU A 505 -0.11 -4.28 -20.34
C GLU A 505 0.18 -3.19 -21.38
N VAL A 506 1.45 -3.00 -21.78
CA VAL A 506 1.82 -2.08 -22.87
C VAL A 506 1.25 -2.55 -24.20
N THR A 507 1.33 -3.84 -24.51
CA THR A 507 0.78 -4.43 -25.75
C THR A 507 -0.72 -4.24 -25.87
N VAL A 508 -1.48 -4.35 -24.78
CA VAL A 508 -2.94 -4.15 -24.82
C VAL A 508 -3.36 -2.70 -24.64
N SER A 509 -2.41 -1.78 -24.40
CA SER A 509 -2.69 -0.36 -24.15
C SER A 509 -3.31 0.37 -25.34
N THR A 510 -4.02 1.46 -25.05
CA THR A 510 -4.53 2.39 -26.08
C THR A 510 -3.49 3.41 -26.52
N LEU A 511 -2.20 3.18 -26.23
CA LEU A 511 -1.12 4.08 -26.64
C LEU A 511 -0.98 4.06 -28.17
N PRO A 512 -0.54 5.17 -28.79
CA PRO A 512 -0.11 5.17 -30.18
C PRO A 512 0.97 4.09 -30.42
N ALA A 513 0.92 3.43 -31.57
CA ALA A 513 1.86 2.34 -31.91
C ALA A 513 3.35 2.71 -31.71
N PRO A 514 3.82 3.93 -32.07
CA PRO A 514 5.21 4.32 -31.80
C PRO A 514 5.56 4.32 -30.29
N ASP A 515 4.68 4.85 -29.45
CA ASP A 515 4.88 4.86 -27.99
C ASP A 515 4.89 3.43 -27.42
N GLN A 516 4.06 2.53 -27.96
CA GLN A 516 4.08 1.12 -27.56
C GLN A 516 5.39 0.44 -27.93
N GLU A 517 5.87 0.66 -29.16
CA GLU A 517 7.11 0.06 -29.65
C GLU A 517 8.32 0.49 -28.81
N ASP A 518 8.42 1.78 -28.50
CA ASP A 518 9.45 2.34 -27.62
C ASP A 518 9.43 1.71 -26.22
N LEU A 519 8.25 1.58 -25.61
CA LEU A 519 8.09 0.96 -24.29
C LEU A 519 8.42 -0.54 -24.33
N LEU A 520 8.00 -1.25 -25.37
CA LEU A 520 8.31 -2.68 -25.55
C LEU A 520 9.81 -2.89 -25.77
N ALA A 521 10.49 -1.99 -26.49
CA ALA A 521 11.94 -2.02 -26.63
C ALA A 521 12.64 -1.81 -25.27
N ALA A 522 12.18 -0.84 -24.48
CA ALA A 522 12.71 -0.62 -23.13
C ALA A 522 12.52 -1.84 -22.21
N ILE A 523 11.37 -2.51 -22.29
CA ILE A 523 11.10 -3.74 -21.53
C ILE A 523 12.01 -4.88 -21.97
N ARG A 524 12.23 -5.09 -23.28
CA ARG A 524 13.17 -6.10 -23.79
C ARG A 524 14.60 -5.85 -23.28
N THR A 525 15.05 -4.59 -23.30
CA THR A 525 16.36 -4.20 -22.74
C THR A 525 16.45 -4.51 -21.24
N ALA A 526 15.39 -4.20 -20.48
CA ALA A 526 15.32 -4.52 -19.06
C ALA A 526 15.34 -6.03 -18.78
N GLN A 527 14.67 -6.84 -19.60
CA GLN A 527 14.67 -8.31 -19.52
C GLN A 527 16.07 -8.88 -19.77
N ALA A 528 16.74 -8.46 -20.84
CA ALA A 528 18.11 -8.89 -21.15
C ALA A 528 19.08 -8.52 -20.01
N ARG A 529 18.98 -7.28 -19.49
CA ARG A 529 19.78 -6.85 -18.35
C ARG A 529 19.52 -7.69 -17.10
N GLN A 530 18.25 -8.03 -16.82
CA GLN A 530 17.89 -8.85 -15.67
C GLN A 530 18.41 -10.29 -15.77
N GLN A 531 18.45 -10.85 -16.98
CA GLN A 531 19.06 -12.16 -17.24
C GLN A 531 20.58 -12.13 -17.03
N ALA A 532 21.26 -11.07 -17.47
CA ALA A 532 22.69 -10.90 -17.22
C ALA A 532 23.00 -10.76 -15.71
N ILE A 533 22.21 -9.96 -14.98
CA ILE A 533 22.36 -9.83 -13.51
C ILE A 533 22.07 -11.17 -12.82
N ARG A 534 21.08 -11.94 -13.29
CA ARG A 534 20.79 -13.28 -12.75
C ARG A 534 22.03 -14.17 -12.83
N HIS A 535 22.64 -14.29 -14.02
CA HIS A 535 23.83 -15.14 -14.20
C HIS A 535 24.98 -14.70 -13.29
N GLN A 536 25.31 -13.40 -13.28
CA GLN A 536 26.36 -12.86 -12.42
C GLN A 536 26.10 -13.10 -10.93
N THR A 537 24.87 -12.87 -10.46
CA THR A 537 24.57 -13.01 -9.03
C THR A 537 24.47 -14.47 -8.59
N ILE A 538 24.19 -15.41 -9.50
CA ILE A 538 24.32 -16.83 -9.17
C ILE A 538 25.81 -17.17 -8.99
N HIS A 539 26.68 -16.70 -9.89
CA HIS A 539 28.15 -16.82 -9.75
C HIS A 539 28.67 -16.21 -8.45
N ASP A 540 28.23 -15.02 -8.08
CA ASP A 540 28.62 -14.39 -6.81
C ASP A 540 28.24 -15.22 -5.56
N SER A 541 27.33 -16.19 -5.70
CA SER A 541 26.89 -17.04 -4.58
C SER A 541 27.86 -18.18 -4.28
N ILE A 542 28.64 -18.61 -5.27
CA ILE A 542 29.65 -19.67 -5.14
C ILE A 542 31.04 -19.11 -4.81
N GLU A 543 31.22 -17.78 -4.78
CA GLU A 543 32.52 -17.19 -4.47
C GLU A 543 32.87 -17.33 -2.97
N VAL A 544 34.14 -17.59 -2.68
CA VAL A 544 34.73 -17.52 -1.33
C VAL A 544 35.01 -16.06 -0.95
N PRO A 545 35.00 -15.72 0.36
CA PRO A 545 35.30 -14.36 0.79
C PRO A 545 36.72 -13.97 0.37
N GLN A 546 36.93 -12.69 0.03
CA GLN A 546 38.21 -12.18 -0.48
C GLN A 546 39.39 -12.53 0.43
N SER A 547 39.20 -12.52 1.75
CA SER A 547 40.23 -12.88 2.74
C SER A 547 40.63 -14.35 2.72
N GLN A 548 39.82 -15.22 2.10
CA GLN A 548 40.04 -16.66 1.98
C GLN A 548 40.37 -17.09 0.55
N ARG A 549 40.47 -16.17 -0.41
CA ARG A 549 40.90 -16.48 -1.78
C ARG A 549 42.38 -16.85 -1.78
N GLY A 550 42.72 -17.98 -2.38
CA GLY A 550 44.09 -18.27 -2.78
C GLY A 550 44.27 -18.05 -4.27
N THR A 551 45.50 -18.19 -4.75
CA THR A 551 45.81 -18.13 -6.17
C THR A 551 46.44 -19.45 -6.55
N LEU A 552 45.93 -20.10 -7.59
CA LEU A 552 46.57 -21.28 -8.16
C LEU A 552 47.96 -20.87 -8.70
N PRO A 553 49.07 -21.40 -8.15
CA PRO A 553 50.38 -21.10 -8.69
C PRO A 553 50.47 -21.67 -10.12
N ALA A 554 50.62 -20.82 -11.13
CA ALA A 554 50.68 -21.24 -12.53
C ALA A 554 51.87 -20.58 -13.24
N ILE A 555 52.59 -21.37 -14.03
CA ILE A 555 53.65 -20.89 -14.92
C ILE A 555 53.02 -20.70 -16.29
N GLN A 556 52.72 -19.45 -16.63
CA GLN A 556 52.08 -19.12 -17.89
C GLN A 556 53.05 -19.27 -19.07
N PRO A 557 52.58 -19.75 -20.24
CA PRO A 557 53.39 -19.87 -21.44
C PRO A 557 53.78 -18.49 -21.97
N THR A 558 55.08 -18.24 -22.14
CA THR A 558 55.60 -16.98 -22.69
C THR A 558 55.35 -16.85 -24.20
N ASP A 559 55.18 -17.98 -24.88
CA ASP A 559 54.98 -18.11 -26.33
C ASP A 559 53.49 -18.17 -26.73
N ALA A 560 52.56 -18.19 -25.77
CA ALA A 560 51.14 -18.23 -26.09
C ALA A 560 50.62 -16.91 -26.69
N PRO A 561 49.67 -16.98 -27.65
CA PRO A 561 48.93 -15.82 -28.14
C PRO A 561 48.28 -14.99 -27.01
N ALA A 562 48.07 -13.70 -27.24
CA ALA A 562 47.53 -12.78 -26.23
C ALA A 562 46.12 -13.18 -25.74
N ASP A 563 45.26 -13.66 -26.63
CA ASP A 563 43.91 -14.13 -26.28
C ASP A 563 43.93 -15.44 -25.48
N ALA A 564 44.87 -16.34 -25.76
CA ALA A 564 45.10 -17.53 -24.94
C ALA A 564 45.55 -17.15 -23.52
N ARG A 565 46.51 -16.22 -23.38
CA ARG A 565 46.96 -15.71 -22.07
C ARG A 565 45.82 -15.07 -21.27
N GLN A 566 44.96 -14.28 -21.93
CA GLN A 566 43.77 -13.70 -21.30
C GLN A 566 42.78 -14.76 -20.83
N THR A 567 42.59 -15.83 -21.60
CA THR A 567 41.71 -16.96 -21.25
C THR A 567 42.26 -17.70 -20.02
N ILE A 568 43.57 -17.97 -20.00
CA ILE A 568 44.29 -18.59 -18.87
C ILE A 568 44.15 -17.73 -17.60
N GLU A 569 44.41 -16.44 -17.72
CA GLU A 569 44.29 -15.50 -16.61
C GLU A 569 42.85 -15.44 -16.08
N ALA A 570 41.85 -15.41 -16.97
CA ALA A 570 40.44 -15.41 -16.58
C ALA A 570 40.04 -16.71 -15.86
N ALA A 571 40.53 -17.88 -16.33
CA ALA A 571 40.29 -19.18 -15.68
C ALA A 571 40.92 -19.22 -14.29
N ILE A 572 42.20 -18.85 -14.15
CA ILE A 572 42.91 -18.80 -12.86
C ILE A 572 42.20 -17.82 -11.91
N ASN A 573 41.83 -16.64 -12.39
CA ASN A 573 41.12 -15.63 -11.58
C ASN A 573 39.74 -16.12 -11.16
N TRP A 574 39.02 -16.88 -11.99
CA TRP A 574 37.76 -17.50 -11.57
C TRP A 574 37.98 -18.59 -10.52
N MET A 575 38.93 -19.52 -10.73
CA MET A 575 39.24 -20.57 -9.74
C MET A 575 39.64 -19.96 -8.39
N SER A 576 40.43 -18.89 -8.41
CA SER A 576 40.84 -18.14 -7.21
C SER A 576 39.67 -17.53 -6.43
N ARG A 577 38.53 -17.32 -7.09
CA ARG A 577 37.30 -16.80 -6.46
C ARG A 577 36.41 -17.87 -5.87
N VAL A 578 36.52 -19.13 -6.29
CA VAL A 578 35.64 -20.23 -5.84
C VAL A 578 36.36 -21.29 -5.00
N ILE A 579 37.70 -21.28 -5.00
CA ILE A 579 38.53 -22.21 -4.22
C ILE A 579 39.21 -21.45 -3.08
N THR A 580 39.13 -21.99 -1.87
CA THR A 580 39.81 -21.40 -0.71
C THR A 580 41.32 -21.50 -0.83
N LYS A 581 42.02 -20.55 -0.20
CA LYS A 581 43.48 -20.59 -0.04
C LYS A 581 43.95 -21.91 0.54
N HIS A 582 43.20 -22.46 1.50
CA HIS A 582 43.57 -23.70 2.15
C HIS A 582 43.65 -24.90 1.17
N VAL A 583 42.72 -25.00 0.22
CA VAL A 583 42.76 -26.03 -0.82
C VAL A 583 43.97 -25.79 -1.74
N PHE A 584 44.26 -24.54 -2.12
CA PHE A 584 45.45 -24.21 -2.92
C PHE A 584 46.77 -24.44 -2.19
N ASP A 585 46.83 -24.25 -0.87
CA ASP A 585 48.04 -24.49 -0.07
C ASP A 585 48.45 -25.98 -0.07
N GLN A 586 47.56 -26.90 -0.46
CA GLN A 586 47.88 -28.32 -0.68
C GLN A 586 48.61 -28.57 -2.01
N ILE A 587 48.60 -27.59 -2.92
CA ILE A 587 49.21 -27.68 -4.25
C ILE A 587 50.65 -27.16 -4.15
N ALA A 588 51.57 -28.07 -3.86
CA ALA A 588 52.99 -27.75 -3.65
C ALA A 588 53.73 -27.35 -4.94
N GLN A 589 53.15 -27.63 -6.12
CA GLN A 589 53.81 -27.44 -7.40
C GLN A 589 53.02 -26.44 -8.26
N PRO A 590 53.68 -25.42 -8.83
CA PRO A 590 53.03 -24.59 -9.85
C PRO A 590 52.59 -25.44 -11.04
N VAL A 591 51.44 -25.15 -11.63
CA VAL A 591 51.00 -25.78 -12.87
C VAL A 591 51.75 -25.19 -14.07
N PRO A 592 52.61 -25.96 -14.77
CA PRO A 592 53.13 -25.53 -16.05
C PRO A 592 52.00 -25.57 -17.06
N ILE A 593 51.78 -24.45 -17.76
CA ILE A 593 50.82 -24.35 -18.85
C ILE A 593 51.62 -24.18 -20.14
N THR A 594 51.40 -25.06 -21.11
CA THR A 594 52.07 -25.04 -22.41
C THR A 594 51.06 -24.83 -23.53
N TYR A 595 51.46 -24.11 -24.57
CA TYR A 595 50.63 -23.91 -25.76
C TYR A 595 51.10 -24.86 -26.87
N GLY A 596 50.31 -25.90 -27.15
CA GLY A 596 50.66 -26.97 -28.07
C GLY A 596 50.48 -26.63 -29.57
N GLY A 597 50.12 -25.38 -29.89
CA GLY A 597 49.91 -24.91 -31.26
C GLY A 597 48.43 -24.77 -31.65
N PRO A 598 48.12 -24.53 -32.94
CA PRO A 598 46.78 -24.12 -33.39
C PRO A 598 45.74 -25.25 -33.50
N GLN A 599 46.13 -26.52 -33.40
CA GLN A 599 45.26 -27.69 -33.57
C GLN A 599 45.48 -28.71 -32.46
N GLY A 600 44.39 -29.21 -31.87
CA GLY A 600 44.41 -30.20 -30.79
C GLY A 600 43.25 -29.97 -29.83
N ARG A 601 43.04 -30.92 -28.91
CA ARG A 601 42.15 -30.75 -27.76
C ARG A 601 42.99 -30.43 -26.53
N PRO A 602 42.56 -29.50 -25.65
CA PRO A 602 43.17 -29.34 -24.34
C PRO A 602 43.26 -30.68 -23.61
N TYR A 603 44.34 -30.87 -22.85
CA TYR A 603 44.48 -32.03 -21.96
C TYR A 603 45.45 -31.73 -20.82
N TYR A 604 45.27 -32.46 -19.72
CA TYR A 604 46.18 -32.54 -18.60
C TYR A 604 47.06 -33.78 -18.70
N ARG A 605 48.38 -33.60 -18.60
CA ARG A 605 49.35 -34.68 -18.69
C ARG A 605 49.71 -35.19 -17.29
N LEU A 606 49.41 -36.47 -17.00
CA LEU A 606 49.61 -37.06 -15.67
C LEU A 606 51.07 -37.43 -15.36
N ASP A 607 51.83 -37.87 -16.36
CA ASP A 607 53.24 -38.26 -16.22
C ASP A 607 54.18 -37.05 -16.05
N GLN A 608 53.76 -35.90 -16.57
CA GLN A 608 54.41 -34.60 -16.40
C GLN A 608 53.31 -33.60 -16.06
N PRO A 609 52.97 -33.39 -14.77
CA PRO A 609 51.84 -32.57 -14.30
C PRO A 609 51.71 -31.18 -14.92
N GLN A 610 51.20 -31.09 -16.15
CA GLN A 610 51.12 -29.87 -16.95
C GLN A 610 49.81 -29.82 -17.73
N VAL A 611 49.33 -28.60 -17.95
CA VAL A 611 48.19 -28.33 -18.82
C VAL A 611 48.72 -28.01 -20.21
N VAL A 612 48.19 -28.68 -21.23
CA VAL A 612 48.51 -28.40 -22.64
C VAL A 612 47.26 -27.84 -23.31
N LEU A 613 47.32 -26.58 -23.74
CA LEU A 613 46.21 -25.91 -24.43
C LEU A 613 46.50 -25.83 -25.93
N PHE A 614 45.46 -25.93 -26.76
CA PHE A 614 45.56 -25.88 -28.21
C PHE A 614 44.55 -24.90 -28.82
N GLY A 615 44.93 -24.33 -29.97
CA GLY A 615 44.02 -23.72 -30.93
C GLY A 615 43.24 -22.50 -30.46
N ARG A 616 42.23 -22.15 -31.27
CA ARG A 616 41.23 -21.10 -30.98
C ARG A 616 40.11 -21.63 -30.05
N TYR A 617 40.37 -22.63 -29.22
CA TYR A 617 39.41 -23.05 -28.18
C TYR A 617 39.46 -22.01 -27.06
N LYS A 618 38.62 -20.98 -27.24
CA LYS A 618 38.56 -19.74 -26.45
C LYS A 618 37.64 -19.85 -25.24
N LEU A 619 37.24 -21.06 -24.87
CA LEU A 619 36.31 -21.24 -23.78
C LEU A 619 37.12 -21.37 -22.50
N ILE A 620 36.91 -20.40 -21.62
CA ILE A 620 37.45 -20.40 -20.26
C ILE A 620 37.08 -21.72 -19.54
N GLN A 621 35.94 -22.33 -19.93
CA GLN A 621 35.47 -23.66 -19.52
C GLN A 621 36.53 -24.74 -19.69
N ASP A 622 37.07 -24.93 -20.90
CA ASP A 622 38.08 -25.96 -21.17
C ASP A 622 39.34 -25.72 -20.33
N THR A 623 39.76 -24.45 -20.20
CA THR A 623 40.91 -24.12 -19.34
C THR A 623 40.63 -24.42 -17.86
N VAL A 624 39.41 -24.14 -17.37
CA VAL A 624 38.98 -24.49 -16.01
C VAL A 624 38.99 -26.01 -15.81
N HIS A 625 38.50 -26.77 -16.80
CA HIS A 625 38.52 -28.23 -16.80
C HIS A 625 39.95 -28.76 -16.61
N GLU A 626 40.89 -28.35 -17.47
CA GLU A 626 42.26 -28.85 -17.41
C GLU A 626 43.03 -28.41 -16.16
N LEU A 627 42.83 -27.16 -15.71
CA LEU A 627 43.43 -26.70 -14.46
C LEU A 627 42.86 -27.47 -13.26
N THR A 628 41.61 -27.93 -13.33
CA THR A 628 41.00 -28.71 -12.26
C THR A 628 41.63 -30.10 -12.13
N HIS A 629 42.08 -30.75 -13.22
CA HIS A 629 42.87 -31.97 -13.10
C HIS A 629 44.15 -31.75 -12.28
N HIS A 630 44.80 -30.59 -12.44
CA HIS A 630 45.96 -30.25 -11.62
C HIS A 630 45.59 -30.10 -10.14
N VAL A 631 44.48 -29.42 -9.84
CA VAL A 631 43.96 -29.34 -8.46
C VAL A 631 43.66 -30.72 -7.89
N GLU A 632 42.98 -31.59 -8.65
CA GLU A 632 42.64 -32.95 -8.25
C GLU A 632 43.87 -33.81 -7.91
N GLN A 633 44.93 -33.67 -8.70
CA GLN A 633 46.16 -34.44 -8.53
C GLN A 633 46.85 -34.16 -7.19
N PHE A 634 46.81 -32.91 -6.72
CA PHE A 634 47.52 -32.49 -5.49
C PHE A 634 46.61 -32.34 -4.27
N ALA A 635 45.34 -31.97 -4.43
CA ALA A 635 44.35 -31.90 -3.35
C ALA A 635 43.73 -33.28 -3.05
N LYS A 636 44.54 -34.18 -2.47
CA LYS A 636 44.19 -35.60 -2.24
C LYS A 636 42.86 -35.81 -1.51
N GLN A 637 42.54 -34.93 -0.56
CA GLN A 637 41.28 -35.01 0.18
C GLN A 637 40.07 -34.75 -0.72
N LEU A 638 40.12 -33.68 -1.52
CA LEU A 638 39.08 -33.34 -2.49
C LEU A 638 38.88 -34.52 -3.47
N ARG A 639 39.97 -35.03 -4.05
CA ARG A 639 39.92 -36.21 -4.92
C ARG A 639 39.25 -37.41 -4.25
N ALA A 640 39.67 -37.77 -3.04
CA ALA A 640 39.12 -38.91 -2.31
C ALA A 640 37.60 -38.78 -2.08
N LYS A 641 37.11 -37.56 -1.80
CA LYS A 641 35.69 -37.27 -1.60
C LYS A 641 34.90 -37.40 -2.90
N MET A 642 35.44 -36.89 -3.99
CA MET A 642 34.82 -36.99 -5.32
C MET A 642 34.79 -38.42 -5.84
N THR A 643 35.87 -39.18 -5.65
CA THR A 643 35.91 -40.61 -5.97
C THR A 643 34.89 -41.39 -5.13
N ALA A 644 34.77 -41.10 -3.83
CA ALA A 644 33.78 -41.76 -2.98
C ALA A 644 32.34 -41.49 -3.45
N TYR A 645 32.03 -40.27 -3.88
CA TYR A 645 30.74 -39.94 -4.49
C TYR A 645 30.51 -40.72 -5.79
N TYR A 646 31.50 -40.71 -6.69
CA TYR A 646 31.45 -41.46 -7.95
C TYR A 646 31.20 -42.96 -7.72
N ASP A 647 31.96 -43.59 -6.83
CA ASP A 647 31.83 -45.01 -6.49
C ASP A 647 30.45 -45.33 -5.89
N GLN A 648 29.94 -44.43 -5.06
CA GLN A 648 28.60 -44.57 -4.47
C GLN A 648 27.51 -44.56 -5.55
N VAL A 649 27.53 -43.58 -6.46
CA VAL A 649 26.45 -43.41 -7.45
C VAL A 649 26.58 -44.38 -8.62
N THR A 650 27.76 -44.96 -8.88
CA THR A 650 27.98 -45.95 -9.97
C THR A 650 28.03 -47.40 -9.48
N LYS A 651 27.75 -47.65 -8.20
CA LYS A 651 27.90 -48.97 -7.58
C LYS A 651 27.12 -50.06 -8.33
N GLY A 652 27.85 -50.95 -8.99
CA GLY A 652 27.29 -52.09 -9.73
C GLY A 652 26.94 -51.77 -11.19
N ALA A 653 27.22 -50.57 -11.68
CA ALA A 653 27.12 -50.24 -13.09
C ALA A 653 28.18 -50.98 -13.92
N THR A 654 27.86 -51.26 -15.18
CA THR A 654 28.79 -51.86 -16.14
C THR A 654 29.37 -50.79 -17.06
N PRO A 655 30.66 -50.86 -17.44
CA PRO A 655 31.26 -49.94 -18.40
C PRO A 655 30.53 -49.91 -19.74
N GLN A 656 30.25 -48.70 -20.22
CA GLN A 656 29.69 -48.42 -21.54
C GLN A 656 30.60 -47.49 -22.33
N HIS A 657 30.62 -47.62 -23.65
CA HIS A 657 31.42 -46.74 -24.52
C HIS A 657 30.75 -45.36 -24.63
N LEU A 658 31.54 -44.28 -24.56
CA LEU A 658 31.03 -42.89 -24.61
C LEU A 658 30.38 -42.49 -25.95
N GLY A 659 30.55 -43.29 -26.99
CA GLY A 659 29.88 -43.13 -28.28
C GLY A 659 30.80 -42.70 -29.42
N SER A 660 30.23 -42.33 -30.56
CA SER A 660 31.00 -41.92 -31.75
C SER A 660 31.73 -40.60 -31.50
N GLY A 661 33.06 -40.59 -31.65
CA GLY A 661 33.91 -39.41 -31.43
C GLY A 661 34.85 -39.51 -30.23
N TYR A 662 34.70 -40.59 -29.46
CA TYR A 662 35.60 -41.02 -28.39
C TYR A 662 36.38 -42.27 -28.82
N GLY A 663 37.57 -42.45 -28.25
CA GLY A 663 38.41 -43.62 -28.48
C GLY A 663 37.80 -44.89 -27.86
N PRO A 664 38.14 -46.09 -28.36
CA PRO A 664 37.54 -47.35 -27.93
C PRO A 664 37.77 -47.70 -26.45
N GLN A 665 38.68 -46.99 -25.78
CA GLN A 665 39.00 -47.16 -24.36
C GLN A 665 38.29 -46.14 -23.46
N GLU A 666 37.61 -45.16 -24.04
CA GLU A 666 36.90 -44.11 -23.31
C GLU A 666 35.52 -44.62 -22.90
N MET A 667 35.54 -45.34 -21.79
CA MET A 667 34.37 -45.97 -21.19
C MET A 667 33.85 -45.12 -20.02
N TYR A 668 32.55 -45.18 -19.75
CA TYR A 668 31.92 -44.56 -18.60
C TYR A 668 31.00 -45.55 -17.86
N LEU A 669 30.76 -45.32 -16.57
CA LEU A 669 29.77 -46.04 -15.77
C LEU A 669 28.51 -45.19 -15.66
N GLU A 670 27.34 -45.76 -15.95
CA GLU A 670 26.06 -45.11 -15.64
C GLU A 670 25.85 -44.98 -14.13
N ARG A 671 25.01 -44.02 -13.74
CA ARG A 671 24.58 -43.95 -12.34
C ARG A 671 23.51 -45.00 -12.07
N THR A 672 23.53 -45.51 -10.84
CA THR A 672 22.63 -46.53 -10.31
C THR A 672 21.57 -45.95 -9.36
N ASP A 673 21.64 -44.65 -9.08
CA ASP A 673 20.69 -43.91 -8.26
C ASP A 673 19.45 -43.40 -9.03
N GLY A 674 19.31 -43.80 -10.30
CA GLY A 674 18.18 -43.47 -11.16
C GLY A 674 18.27 -42.12 -11.88
N LYS A 675 19.39 -41.40 -11.77
CA LYS A 675 19.65 -40.15 -12.51
C LYS A 675 20.59 -40.43 -13.69
N PRO A 676 20.50 -39.71 -14.82
CA PRO A 676 21.57 -39.73 -15.81
C PRO A 676 22.76 -38.88 -15.34
N TRP A 677 23.89 -38.92 -16.07
CA TRP A 677 24.92 -37.89 -15.91
C TRP A 677 24.54 -36.63 -16.69
N PRO A 678 24.78 -35.41 -16.17
CA PRO A 678 24.60 -34.19 -16.95
C PRO A 678 25.43 -34.20 -18.24
N ASN A 679 26.67 -34.72 -18.14
CA ASN A 679 27.50 -35.08 -19.27
C ASN A 679 28.01 -36.53 -19.06
N PRO A 680 27.79 -37.48 -20.00
CA PRO A 680 28.30 -38.85 -19.88
C PRO A 680 29.78 -38.96 -19.52
N TYR A 681 30.59 -37.97 -19.92
CA TYR A 681 32.01 -37.90 -19.61
C TYR A 681 32.29 -37.83 -18.09
N GLN A 682 31.37 -37.31 -17.27
CA GLN A 682 31.46 -37.39 -15.80
C GLN A 682 31.51 -38.83 -15.26
N GLY A 683 30.90 -39.76 -16.01
CA GLY A 683 30.90 -41.17 -15.70
C GLY A 683 32.21 -41.89 -16.02
N PHE A 684 33.21 -41.21 -16.59
CA PHE A 684 34.43 -41.85 -17.12
C PHE A 684 35.02 -42.85 -16.12
N VAL A 685 35.36 -44.06 -16.60
CA VAL A 685 35.80 -45.17 -15.76
C VAL A 685 37.00 -44.77 -14.90
N GLY A 686 36.86 -44.95 -13.59
CA GLY A 686 37.84 -44.54 -12.58
C GLY A 686 37.60 -43.15 -11.99
N GLY A 687 36.51 -42.46 -12.37
CA GLY A 687 36.02 -41.26 -11.71
C GLY A 687 36.94 -40.04 -11.81
N ARG A 688 37.87 -40.00 -12.78
CA ARG A 688 38.82 -38.89 -12.96
C ARG A 688 38.21 -37.63 -13.55
N GLU A 689 37.03 -37.77 -14.17
CA GLU A 689 36.36 -36.67 -14.86
C GLU A 689 35.20 -36.07 -14.06
N ILE A 690 34.87 -36.65 -12.89
CA ILE A 690 33.73 -36.19 -12.09
C ILE A 690 33.96 -34.77 -11.55
N LEU A 691 35.19 -34.48 -11.08
CA LEU A 691 35.53 -33.18 -10.52
C LEU A 691 35.73 -32.13 -11.61
N THR A 692 36.46 -32.45 -12.68
CA THR A 692 36.76 -31.52 -13.79
C THR A 692 35.51 -31.05 -14.50
N MET A 693 34.64 -31.99 -14.89
CA MET A 693 33.36 -31.66 -15.51
C MET A 693 32.42 -30.93 -14.55
N ALA A 694 32.41 -31.28 -13.25
CA ALA A 694 31.59 -30.54 -12.29
C ALA A 694 32.09 -29.10 -12.10
N MET A 695 33.41 -28.87 -12.12
CA MET A 695 34.00 -27.53 -12.09
C MET A 695 33.72 -26.73 -13.36
N GLU A 696 33.75 -27.37 -14.53
CA GLU A 696 33.38 -26.77 -15.80
C GLU A 696 31.91 -26.32 -15.80
N MET A 697 31.00 -27.19 -15.33
CA MET A 697 29.59 -26.86 -15.16
C MET A 697 29.37 -25.77 -14.10
N LEU A 698 30.14 -25.79 -13.01
CA LEU A 698 30.09 -24.76 -11.97
C LEU A 698 30.52 -23.38 -12.53
N TYR A 699 31.44 -23.36 -13.50
CA TYR A 699 31.83 -22.15 -14.24
C TYR A 699 30.76 -21.70 -15.24
N ASP A 700 30.18 -22.63 -16.00
CA ASP A 700 29.23 -22.28 -17.07
C ASP A 700 27.85 -21.91 -16.51
N ASP A 701 27.21 -22.88 -15.86
CA ASP A 701 25.87 -22.81 -15.30
C ASP A 701 25.81 -23.49 -13.92
N PRO A 702 26.28 -22.81 -12.86
CA PRO A 702 26.21 -23.33 -11.49
C PRO A 702 24.78 -23.65 -11.05
N GLN A 703 23.77 -22.98 -11.63
CA GLN A 703 22.38 -23.28 -11.35
C GLN A 703 21.95 -24.60 -12.02
N GLY A 704 22.35 -24.81 -13.27
CA GLY A 704 22.14 -26.06 -13.99
C GLY A 704 22.72 -27.26 -13.26
N LEU A 705 23.97 -27.15 -12.76
CA LEU A 705 24.57 -28.20 -11.93
C LEU A 705 23.76 -28.46 -10.65
N LEU A 706 23.33 -27.39 -9.95
CA LEU A 706 22.51 -27.50 -8.74
C LEU A 706 21.15 -28.15 -8.99
N ASP A 707 20.49 -27.78 -10.10
CA ASP A 707 19.17 -28.30 -10.47
C ASP A 707 19.24 -29.77 -10.92
N TYR A 708 20.32 -30.14 -11.61
CA TYR A 708 20.53 -31.50 -12.11
C TYR A 708 20.99 -32.46 -11.00
N ASP A 709 22.03 -32.08 -10.26
CA ASP A 709 22.63 -32.93 -9.21
C ASP A 709 23.05 -32.11 -7.99
N ARG A 710 22.05 -31.78 -7.16
CA ARG A 710 22.24 -31.02 -5.92
C ARG A 710 23.25 -31.66 -4.96
N GLU A 711 23.34 -32.99 -4.90
CA GLU A 711 24.27 -33.66 -3.98
C GLU A 711 25.72 -33.45 -4.44
N LEU A 712 26.01 -33.64 -5.73
CA LEU A 712 27.30 -33.32 -6.32
C LEU A 712 27.66 -31.84 -6.18
N PHE A 713 26.70 -30.94 -6.44
CA PHE A 713 26.91 -29.50 -6.26
C PHE A 713 27.29 -29.16 -4.82
N GLU A 714 26.51 -29.65 -3.84
CA GLU A 714 26.74 -29.33 -2.44
C GLU A 714 28.06 -29.92 -1.93
N LEU A 715 28.39 -31.16 -2.34
CA LEU A 715 29.68 -31.78 -2.04
C LEU A 715 30.85 -30.99 -2.63
N LEU A 716 30.75 -30.61 -3.91
CA LEU A 716 31.79 -29.84 -4.59
C LEU A 716 32.05 -28.53 -3.84
N VAL A 717 31.01 -27.76 -3.56
CA VAL A 717 31.14 -26.49 -2.82
C VAL A 717 31.70 -26.71 -1.42
N ASP A 718 31.27 -27.74 -0.68
CA ASP A 718 31.79 -28.04 0.66
C ASP A 718 33.31 -28.30 0.65
N GLU A 719 33.81 -29.02 -0.35
CA GLU A 719 35.23 -29.37 -0.43
C GLU A 719 36.08 -28.23 -1.02
N LEU A 720 35.56 -27.40 -1.94
CA LEU A 720 36.25 -26.18 -2.40
C LEU A 720 36.31 -25.09 -1.31
N HIS A 721 35.25 -25.01 -0.49
CA HIS A 721 35.13 -24.10 0.64
C HIS A 721 35.66 -24.70 1.95
N TRP A 722 36.47 -25.74 1.88
CA TRP A 722 36.93 -26.41 3.09
C TRP A 722 37.96 -25.57 3.86
N GLU A 723 37.67 -25.32 5.14
CA GLU A 723 38.65 -24.85 6.11
C GLU A 723 38.81 -25.89 7.22
N PRO A 724 40.05 -26.24 7.62
CA PRO A 724 40.27 -27.04 8.81
C PRO A 724 39.69 -26.25 9.98
N LYS A 725 38.85 -26.90 10.79
CA LYS A 725 38.42 -26.30 12.05
C LYS A 725 39.71 -25.92 12.79
N PRO A 726 39.89 -24.64 13.21
CA PRO A 726 41.04 -24.29 14.02
C PRO A 726 41.06 -25.29 15.15
N HIS A 727 42.16 -26.03 15.31
CA HIS A 727 42.33 -26.87 16.48
C HIS A 727 42.13 -25.91 17.64
N VAL A 728 40.96 -26.00 18.28
CA VAL A 728 40.68 -25.27 19.51
C VAL A 728 41.64 -25.93 20.47
N GLY A 729 42.86 -25.39 20.55
CA GLY A 729 43.89 -25.86 21.46
C GLY A 729 43.18 -25.99 22.78
N GLY A 730 43.03 -27.25 23.25
CA GLY A 730 42.21 -27.55 24.38
C GLY A 730 42.58 -26.55 25.45
N ARG A 731 41.63 -25.66 25.82
CA ARG A 731 41.86 -24.76 26.95
C ARG A 731 42.25 -25.71 28.07
N GLY A 732 43.53 -25.71 28.42
CA GLY A 732 44.00 -26.48 29.55
C GLY A 732 43.06 -26.13 30.67
N ASN A 733 42.35 -27.14 31.18
CA ASN A 733 41.56 -26.99 32.39
C ASN A 733 42.51 -26.31 33.39
N PRO A 734 42.20 -25.10 33.89
CA PRO A 734 42.93 -24.62 35.05
C PRO A 734 42.70 -25.69 36.13
N GLY A 735 43.78 -26.36 36.51
CA GLY A 735 43.75 -27.41 37.54
C GLY A 735 43.16 -26.88 38.86
N PRO A 736 42.73 -27.79 39.74
CA PRO A 736 41.92 -27.49 40.92
C PRO A 736 42.51 -26.44 41.86
#